data_AF-A0A0Q5YRF4-F1
#
_entry.id   AF-A0A0Q5YRF4-F1
#
_cell.length_a   1.000
_cell.length_b   1.000
_cell.length_c   1.000
_cell.angle_alpha   90.00
_cell.angle_beta   90.00
_cell.angle_gamma   90.00
#
_symmetry.space_group_name_H-M   'P 1'
#
loop_
_entity.id
_entity.type
_entity.pdbx_description
1 polymer ?
#
loop_
_entity_poly.entity_id
_entity_poly.type
_entity_poly.pdbx_seq_one_letter_code
_entity_poly.pdbx_strand_id
1 'polypeptide(L)'
;MTTVVKIGTEFQINSQTTGGQWYPSVTGLANGGFVVTWQDGLAGYNGSGSSSLGDTSGSSVKAQLYAADGSKVGGEFLVNTQTTGSQATPVVTGLSNGGFVVSWQDQNSTSGDIRAQIYSASGTPVGGEISINAVTANNQNMPAITGLPNGGFVVAWTNQGSSAPDVKAQVYDANGVKVGSEFLVNSSNVYDQERTSIATLSNGDFVVTWNDFRTGNWEVRGQVFHPTASGATKVGSEFTVDQAYYNNRMVAGVTGLANGNFVISFEDTSGEVRAQVFTAAGTKVGSEFQVNTQTGGNQGFSSITALTGGGFVVTWSDEGIADGNGSGIKAQVYDAAGVKVGGEYVVNSQTASYQYYPTVAALANGGFVISWQDFSQTLGDNSSYGITAQVFNVANAPTAPTIVSVTDDVSPNTGVIGNGASTNDTNLTVRIATGSNFAGDVIQLFDGQTALGTGVTLTLADVARGYIDLQTGVLGNATHAITAKVTDTTGATSDAATMVNVTVDTVAPAVAIGGVSLNTGSLPSFTVSGITEPGLQVTVYDGATLIGTTVAGNDGSWSLAGVTLVEGANGLTAKTTDLAGNVGGSLVFVAPTLVSTAPVSVNSASTTSMGYVVLGSGVLDVVSGGNVSGQITIGNGGVVVLNGGTTQHTEILNGGVQYDYGNASDTIVRAGGQQHVYFGGKADGTTVEAGGYQDVYSSSTVTNVTLKGQQQVLAGGSAIDTTVTSGGYQYVGNGGHTERTVIETGGLQYVDTGATTDDTVINGGFQFVNGSSTGGSIGGGQSQTGGIATNVTVKNGGAQHVYNGGNASGTTIEAGAFQDVYHGAVTGTILSGSQQVLEGATADQTVIQSGGNAYVGNGGSVSATTVNAGGLLYVDTGATASGTTIDGGFAWVAGTASNTTLNGGELDVTGSASGTHLAGGVERVLAGGVQNGVDFAGSAATLKLENADGLSGTVSNFEVGDMIDLLNTSVSSFTFDGSTLTLVTNAGTHAYQFAGVQSGTELNVADDGHGGTAISLSLLVQQSASLVPDAGTESSFVAQDTNQQQTTLVSHG
;
A
#
# COMPACT_ATOMS: atom_id res chain seq x y z
N MET A 1 -17.97 26.36 -45.17
CA MET A 1 -18.73 27.16 -46.16
C MET A 1 -20.17 27.11 -45.75
N THR A 2 -20.69 28.23 -45.26
CA THR A 2 -22.10 28.39 -44.91
C THR A 2 -22.91 28.33 -46.20
N THR A 3 -23.72 27.29 -46.36
CA THR A 3 -24.60 27.14 -47.53
C THR A 3 -26.05 27.31 -47.07
N VAL A 4 -26.81 28.07 -47.85
CA VAL A 4 -28.25 28.22 -47.65
C VAL A 4 -28.93 27.00 -48.25
N VAL A 5 -29.79 26.35 -47.48
CA VAL A 5 -30.50 25.14 -47.89
C VAL A 5 -32.01 25.42 -47.89
N LYS A 6 -32.69 25.12 -49.00
CA LYS A 6 -34.16 25.14 -49.08
C LYS A 6 -34.72 24.01 -48.21
N ILE A 7 -35.67 24.33 -47.34
CA ILE A 7 -36.42 23.37 -46.54
C ILE A 7 -37.78 23.15 -47.20
N GLY A 8 -38.06 21.92 -47.61
CA GLY A 8 -39.29 21.59 -48.34
C GLY A 8 -39.35 22.20 -49.75
N THR A 9 -40.56 22.22 -50.34
CA THR A 9 -40.84 22.79 -51.66
C THR A 9 -41.51 24.16 -51.54
N GLU A 10 -41.48 24.95 -52.61
CA GLU A 10 -42.26 26.19 -52.74
C GLU A 10 -43.76 25.91 -52.60
N PHE A 11 -44.50 26.76 -51.89
CA PHE A 11 -45.92 26.55 -51.59
C PHE A 11 -46.75 27.83 -51.68
N GLN A 12 -47.99 27.70 -52.20
CA GLN A 12 -48.95 28.79 -52.31
C GLN A 12 -49.59 29.11 -50.94
N ILE A 13 -49.62 30.39 -50.60
CA ILE A 13 -50.17 30.93 -49.37
C ILE A 13 -51.69 31.07 -49.44
N ASN A 14 -52.18 31.84 -50.41
CA ASN A 14 -53.60 32.12 -50.57
C ASN A 14 -54.34 30.87 -51.01
N SER A 15 -55.47 30.59 -50.36
CA SER A 15 -56.38 29.53 -50.77
C SER A 15 -57.40 30.01 -51.81
N GLN A 16 -57.72 31.31 -51.81
CA GLN A 16 -58.60 31.95 -52.79
C GLN A 16 -57.82 32.31 -54.06
N THR A 17 -58.25 31.78 -55.21
CA THR A 17 -57.53 31.89 -56.49
C THR A 17 -58.23 32.78 -57.51
N THR A 18 -59.18 33.61 -57.09
CA THR A 18 -59.96 34.46 -58.02
C THR A 18 -59.67 35.92 -57.71
N GLY A 19 -59.19 36.66 -58.71
CA GLY A 19 -58.76 38.05 -58.55
C GLY A 19 -57.29 38.14 -58.14
N GLY A 20 -56.72 39.35 -58.20
CA GLY A 20 -55.30 39.55 -57.89
C GLY A 20 -55.02 39.60 -56.39
N GLN A 21 -53.96 38.94 -55.97
CA GLN A 21 -53.41 38.99 -54.62
C GLN A 21 -52.14 39.86 -54.63
N TRP A 22 -52.09 40.86 -53.75
CA TRP A 22 -51.03 41.85 -53.76
C TRP A 22 -50.38 42.13 -52.41
N TYR A 23 -49.13 42.60 -52.45
CA TYR A 23 -48.38 43.13 -51.32
C TYR A 23 -48.35 42.20 -50.09
N PRO A 24 -47.70 41.02 -50.20
CA PRO A 24 -47.54 40.15 -49.05
C PRO A 24 -46.66 40.80 -47.98
N SER A 25 -46.88 40.42 -46.73
CA SER A 25 -46.00 40.75 -45.61
C SER A 25 -45.87 39.52 -44.71
N VAL A 26 -44.65 39.19 -44.27
CA VAL A 26 -44.36 38.02 -43.45
C VAL A 26 -43.62 38.40 -42.18
N THR A 27 -43.93 37.71 -41.07
CA THR A 27 -43.20 37.83 -39.81
C THR A 27 -43.07 36.47 -39.12
N GLY A 28 -41.93 36.23 -38.48
CA GLY A 28 -41.68 35.07 -37.62
C GLY A 28 -42.36 35.25 -36.25
N LEU A 29 -42.80 34.15 -35.67
CA LEU A 29 -43.47 34.11 -34.37
C LEU A 29 -42.56 33.46 -33.32
N ALA A 30 -42.71 33.87 -32.07
CA ALA A 30 -41.90 33.34 -30.96
C ALA A 30 -42.10 31.82 -30.72
N ASN A 31 -43.22 31.25 -31.20
CA ASN A 31 -43.47 29.81 -31.16
C ASN A 31 -42.71 29.02 -32.24
N GLY A 32 -41.88 29.69 -33.05
CA GLY A 32 -41.10 29.11 -34.14
C GLY A 32 -41.79 29.12 -35.50
N GLY A 33 -43.11 29.34 -35.56
CA GLY A 33 -43.87 29.48 -36.82
C GLY A 33 -43.75 30.86 -37.45
N PHE A 34 -44.56 31.13 -38.47
CA PHE A 34 -44.67 32.44 -39.12
C PHE A 34 -46.10 32.72 -39.60
N VAL A 35 -46.41 33.99 -39.86
CA VAL A 35 -47.70 34.41 -40.44
C VAL A 35 -47.43 35.26 -41.67
N VAL A 36 -48.25 35.06 -42.71
CA VAL A 36 -48.23 35.86 -43.94
C VAL A 36 -49.56 36.60 -44.08
N THR A 37 -49.52 37.90 -44.36
CA THR A 37 -50.69 38.74 -44.69
C THR A 37 -50.59 39.25 -46.12
N TRP A 38 -51.73 39.56 -46.76
CA TRP A 38 -51.76 40.11 -48.12
C TRP A 38 -53.08 40.83 -48.42
N GLN A 39 -53.08 41.62 -49.48
CA GLN A 39 -54.26 42.28 -50.03
C GLN A 39 -54.97 41.38 -51.05
N ASP A 40 -56.25 41.11 -50.85
CA ASP A 40 -57.10 40.22 -51.67
C ASP A 40 -58.05 41.04 -52.56
N GLY A 41 -57.89 40.94 -53.89
CA GLY A 41 -58.60 41.73 -54.92
C GLY A 41 -59.69 40.99 -55.70
N LEU A 42 -60.64 41.72 -56.33
CA LEU A 42 -61.77 41.16 -57.11
C LEU A 42 -61.30 40.45 -58.39
N ALA A 43 -62.14 39.53 -58.87
CA ALA A 43 -62.09 39.04 -60.23
C ALA A 43 -62.65 40.06 -61.25
N GLY A 44 -61.91 40.40 -62.31
CA GLY A 44 -62.46 40.91 -63.57
C GLY A 44 -62.16 42.35 -64.03
N TYR A 45 -61.53 43.24 -63.24
CA TYR A 45 -60.94 44.49 -63.75
C TYR A 45 -59.98 45.11 -62.71
N ASN A 46 -59.09 45.98 -63.19
CA ASN A 46 -57.96 46.63 -62.53
C ASN A 46 -58.34 47.54 -61.33
N GLY A 47 -58.88 46.96 -60.26
CA GLY A 47 -59.34 47.65 -59.06
C GLY A 47 -60.64 47.03 -58.50
N SER A 48 -60.61 46.73 -57.18
CA SER A 48 -61.72 46.56 -56.20
C SER A 48 -62.50 45.22 -56.07
N GLY A 49 -61.97 44.19 -55.34
CA GLY A 49 -62.62 43.31 -54.26
C GLY A 49 -62.98 41.76 -54.25
N SER A 50 -62.15 40.80 -53.78
CA SER A 50 -62.52 39.38 -53.40
C SER A 50 -63.80 39.15 -52.53
N SER A 51 -64.79 38.33 -52.96
CA SER A 51 -66.11 38.11 -52.35
C SER A 51 -66.35 36.79 -51.58
N SER A 52 -65.37 36.16 -50.91
CA SER A 52 -65.60 34.88 -50.19
C SER A 52 -65.34 34.89 -48.67
N LEU A 53 -64.79 35.97 -48.12
CA LEU A 53 -64.67 36.14 -46.66
C LEU A 53 -65.21 37.47 -46.10
N GLY A 54 -65.88 38.31 -46.91
CA GLY A 54 -66.78 39.35 -46.36
C GLY A 54 -66.74 40.76 -46.95
N ASP A 55 -65.76 41.14 -47.79
CA ASP A 55 -65.80 42.42 -48.51
C ASP A 55 -66.32 42.24 -49.93
N THR A 56 -67.31 43.02 -50.32
CA THR A 56 -67.92 42.98 -51.67
C THR A 56 -67.85 44.33 -52.38
N SER A 57 -67.17 45.30 -51.76
CA SER A 57 -67.13 46.70 -52.15
C SER A 57 -65.73 47.16 -52.57
N GLY A 58 -64.68 46.42 -52.19
CA GLY A 58 -63.28 46.74 -52.45
C GLY A 58 -62.32 45.62 -52.02
N SER A 59 -61.01 45.85 -52.19
CA SER A 59 -59.98 44.87 -51.79
C SER A 59 -59.98 44.66 -50.29
N SER A 60 -59.67 43.46 -49.79
CA SER A 60 -59.63 43.14 -48.35
C SER A 60 -58.23 42.72 -47.87
N VAL A 61 -58.04 42.58 -46.56
CA VAL A 61 -56.78 42.09 -45.96
C VAL A 61 -56.98 40.68 -45.40
N LYS A 62 -56.13 39.74 -45.80
CA LYS A 62 -56.14 38.33 -45.39
C LYS A 62 -54.87 37.93 -44.67
N ALA A 63 -54.92 36.82 -43.94
CA ALA A 63 -53.78 36.23 -43.25
C ALA A 63 -53.86 34.69 -43.15
N GLN A 64 -52.69 34.04 -43.05
CA GLN A 64 -52.54 32.59 -42.83
C GLN A 64 -51.29 32.29 -41.96
N LEU A 65 -51.44 31.40 -40.97
CA LEU A 65 -50.33 30.93 -40.11
C LEU A 65 -49.71 29.65 -40.66
N TYR A 66 -48.42 29.48 -40.34
CA TYR A 66 -47.58 28.34 -40.70
C TYR A 66 -46.65 27.92 -39.56
N ALA A 67 -46.28 26.65 -39.53
CA ALA A 67 -45.19 26.15 -38.70
C ALA A 67 -43.84 26.47 -39.36
N ALA A 68 -42.75 26.30 -38.61
CA ALA A 68 -41.39 26.63 -39.05
C ALA A 68 -40.96 25.91 -40.34
N ASP A 69 -41.57 24.77 -40.67
CA ASP A 69 -41.29 23.94 -41.84
C ASP A 69 -42.12 24.31 -43.08
N GLY A 70 -43.02 25.30 -42.96
CA GLY A 70 -43.91 25.72 -44.05
C GLY A 70 -45.26 24.97 -44.10
N SER A 71 -45.57 24.10 -43.13
CA SER A 71 -46.90 23.47 -43.05
C SER A 71 -47.96 24.45 -42.51
N LYS A 72 -49.18 24.41 -43.07
CA LYS A 72 -50.30 25.31 -42.66
C LYS A 72 -50.74 25.05 -41.22
N VAL A 73 -50.90 26.12 -40.44
CA VAL A 73 -51.49 26.10 -39.10
C VAL A 73 -52.82 26.85 -39.14
N GLY A 74 -53.93 26.13 -38.97
CA GLY A 74 -55.27 26.71 -39.11
C GLY A 74 -55.63 27.06 -40.57
N GLY A 75 -56.76 27.75 -40.74
CA GLY A 75 -57.24 28.22 -42.05
C GLY A 75 -56.97 29.70 -42.29
N GLU A 76 -57.14 30.13 -43.54
CA GLU A 76 -57.08 31.53 -43.95
C GLU A 76 -58.21 32.33 -43.30
N PHE A 77 -57.92 33.57 -42.87
CA PHE A 77 -58.91 34.42 -42.21
C PHE A 77 -58.84 35.89 -42.67
N LEU A 78 -59.98 36.58 -42.56
CA LEU A 78 -60.13 38.02 -42.82
C LEU A 78 -59.57 38.84 -41.65
N VAL A 79 -58.75 39.84 -41.95
CA VAL A 79 -58.17 40.74 -40.95
C VAL A 79 -59.07 41.93 -40.66
N ASN A 80 -59.55 42.63 -41.69
CA ASN A 80 -60.41 43.79 -41.54
C ASN A 80 -61.87 43.39 -41.25
N THR A 81 -62.48 44.04 -40.27
CA THR A 81 -63.90 43.94 -39.92
C THR A 81 -64.76 44.94 -40.69
N GLN A 82 -64.19 46.09 -41.09
CA GLN A 82 -64.86 47.03 -42.00
C GLN A 82 -64.74 46.53 -43.44
N THR A 83 -65.87 46.36 -44.11
CA THR A 83 -65.95 45.76 -45.46
C THR A 83 -66.55 46.72 -46.49
N THR A 84 -66.38 48.03 -46.28
CA THR A 84 -66.84 49.09 -47.19
C THR A 84 -65.63 49.89 -47.64
N GLY A 85 -65.50 50.11 -48.96
CA GLY A 85 -64.30 50.71 -49.54
C GLY A 85 -63.19 49.68 -49.75
N SER A 86 -62.02 50.11 -50.20
CA SER A 86 -60.87 49.21 -50.35
C SER A 86 -59.95 49.28 -49.13
N GLN A 87 -59.45 48.13 -48.70
CA GLN A 87 -58.37 48.00 -47.73
C GLN A 87 -57.10 47.56 -48.45
N ALA A 88 -55.99 48.23 -48.16
CA ALA A 88 -54.77 48.13 -48.97
C ALA A 88 -53.49 48.08 -48.13
N THR A 89 -52.44 47.56 -48.76
CA THR A 89 -51.05 47.56 -48.26
C THR A 89 -50.90 47.06 -46.81
N PRO A 90 -51.25 45.81 -46.51
CA PRO A 90 -51.11 45.28 -45.16
C PRO A 90 -49.64 45.01 -44.80
N VAL A 91 -49.30 45.27 -43.55
CA VAL A 91 -47.99 44.96 -42.95
C VAL A 91 -48.19 44.24 -41.63
N VAL A 92 -47.32 43.28 -41.32
CA VAL A 92 -47.41 42.47 -40.10
C VAL A 92 -46.08 42.42 -39.34
N THR A 93 -46.14 42.45 -38.01
CA THR A 93 -45.00 42.18 -37.13
C THR A 93 -45.38 41.26 -35.98
N GLY A 94 -44.46 40.36 -35.62
CA GLY A 94 -44.53 39.61 -34.37
C GLY A 94 -44.31 40.52 -33.16
N LEU A 95 -44.87 40.13 -32.03
CA LEU A 95 -44.74 40.80 -30.74
C LEU A 95 -43.92 39.92 -29.78
N SER A 96 -43.17 40.53 -28.86
CA SER A 96 -42.35 39.79 -27.88
C SER A 96 -43.18 38.94 -26.91
N ASN A 97 -44.49 39.23 -26.77
CA ASN A 97 -45.44 38.42 -26.02
C ASN A 97 -45.91 37.17 -26.78
N GLY A 98 -45.40 36.93 -27.99
CA GLY A 98 -45.72 35.79 -28.85
C GLY A 98 -46.87 36.01 -29.83
N GLY A 99 -47.67 37.07 -29.70
CA GLY A 99 -48.70 37.45 -30.66
C GLY A 99 -48.15 38.14 -31.91
N PHE A 100 -49.04 38.68 -32.74
CA PHE A 100 -48.68 39.51 -33.89
C PHE A 100 -49.71 40.61 -34.09
N VAL A 101 -49.35 41.68 -34.80
CA VAL A 101 -50.25 42.79 -35.14
C VAL A 101 -50.16 43.09 -36.62
N VAL A 102 -51.33 43.28 -37.24
CA VAL A 102 -51.46 43.63 -38.66
C VAL A 102 -51.96 45.06 -38.76
N SER A 103 -51.32 45.89 -39.59
CA SER A 103 -51.77 47.25 -39.90
C SER A 103 -51.99 47.41 -41.40
N TRP A 104 -53.00 48.19 -41.79
CA TRP A 104 -53.38 48.39 -43.19
C TRP A 104 -53.97 49.79 -43.40
N GLN A 105 -54.08 50.19 -44.66
CA GLN A 105 -54.78 51.41 -45.07
C GLN A 105 -56.25 51.09 -45.33
N ASP A 106 -57.16 51.84 -44.71
CA ASP A 106 -58.61 51.81 -44.93
C ASP A 106 -59.04 53.00 -45.81
N GLN A 107 -59.60 52.74 -46.99
CA GLN A 107 -59.96 53.76 -47.99
C GLN A 107 -61.47 54.06 -48.04
N ASN A 108 -62.19 53.89 -46.92
CA ASN A 108 -63.63 54.13 -46.84
C ASN A 108 -64.03 55.63 -46.78
N SER A 109 -63.10 56.52 -46.41
CA SER A 109 -63.33 57.97 -46.34
C SER A 109 -62.79 58.68 -47.59
N THR A 110 -63.21 59.94 -47.85
CA THR A 110 -62.63 60.80 -48.90
C THR A 110 -61.10 60.99 -48.78
N SER A 111 -60.52 60.54 -47.66
CA SER A 111 -59.10 60.33 -47.39
C SER A 111 -58.87 58.97 -46.71
N GLY A 112 -57.87 58.19 -47.13
CA GLY A 112 -57.56 56.91 -46.45
C GLY A 112 -57.04 57.10 -45.02
N ASP A 113 -57.33 56.16 -44.14
CA ASP A 113 -56.91 56.11 -42.73
C ASP A 113 -56.07 54.86 -42.44
N ILE A 114 -55.32 54.83 -41.35
CA ILE A 114 -54.52 53.67 -40.94
C ILE A 114 -55.22 52.93 -39.80
N ARG A 115 -55.38 51.61 -39.98
CA ARG A 115 -56.02 50.71 -39.01
C ARG A 115 -55.05 49.61 -38.59
N ALA A 116 -55.30 49.00 -37.44
CA ALA A 116 -54.57 47.81 -37.00
C ALA A 116 -55.44 46.86 -36.18
N GLN A 117 -55.04 45.59 -36.15
CA GLN A 117 -55.65 44.54 -35.32
C GLN A 117 -54.57 43.65 -34.73
N ILE A 118 -54.67 43.40 -33.41
CA ILE A 118 -53.75 42.52 -32.68
C ILE A 118 -54.32 41.11 -32.68
N TYR A 119 -53.45 40.11 -32.75
CA TYR A 119 -53.75 38.69 -32.71
C TYR A 119 -52.85 37.96 -31.72
N SER A 120 -53.38 36.88 -31.13
CA SER A 120 -52.59 35.90 -30.40
C SER A 120 -51.68 35.10 -31.33
N ALA A 121 -50.74 34.35 -30.77
CA ALA A 121 -49.86 33.44 -31.52
C ALA A 121 -50.62 32.39 -32.37
N SER A 122 -51.89 32.15 -32.06
CA SER A 122 -52.77 31.20 -32.76
C SER A 122 -53.66 31.84 -33.82
N GLY A 123 -53.54 33.15 -34.05
CA GLY A 123 -54.37 33.88 -35.01
C GLY A 123 -55.75 34.29 -34.50
N THR A 124 -55.98 34.30 -33.18
CA THR A 124 -57.24 34.80 -32.59
C THR A 124 -57.14 36.31 -32.35
N PRO A 125 -58.10 37.15 -32.77
CA PRO A 125 -58.04 38.58 -32.54
C PRO A 125 -58.06 38.90 -31.02
N VAL A 126 -57.18 39.82 -30.61
CA VAL A 126 -57.07 40.34 -29.24
C VAL A 126 -57.55 41.78 -29.24
N GLY A 127 -58.68 42.04 -28.59
CA GLY A 127 -59.34 43.35 -28.65
C GLY A 127 -60.03 43.62 -30.00
N GLY A 128 -60.54 44.84 -30.18
CA GLY A 128 -61.13 45.29 -31.44
C GLY A 128 -60.13 46.07 -32.30
N GLU A 129 -60.56 46.45 -33.50
CA GLU A 129 -59.73 47.25 -34.41
C GLU A 129 -59.35 48.61 -33.84
N ILE A 130 -58.11 49.00 -34.12
CA ILE A 130 -57.49 50.22 -33.62
C ILE A 130 -57.40 51.24 -34.76
N SER A 131 -57.95 52.44 -34.55
CA SER A 131 -57.61 53.61 -35.38
C SER A 131 -56.23 54.13 -35.02
N ILE A 132 -55.31 54.09 -35.98
CA ILE A 132 -53.94 54.51 -35.73
C ILE A 132 -53.82 56.03 -35.73
N ASN A 133 -54.19 56.69 -36.81
CA ASN A 133 -54.18 58.15 -36.94
C ASN A 133 -55.42 58.77 -36.26
N ALA A 134 -55.23 59.92 -35.62
CA ALA A 134 -56.28 60.72 -34.98
C ALA A 134 -56.82 61.79 -35.94
N VAL A 135 -56.00 62.22 -36.90
CA VAL A 135 -56.39 63.16 -37.95
C VAL A 135 -56.83 62.38 -39.18
N THR A 136 -58.10 62.51 -39.56
CA THR A 136 -58.72 61.79 -40.69
C THR A 136 -58.90 62.65 -41.94
N ALA A 137 -58.41 63.90 -41.92
CA ALA A 137 -58.43 64.80 -43.08
C ALA A 137 -57.19 64.59 -43.95
N ASN A 138 -57.40 64.43 -45.27
CA ASN A 138 -56.39 64.07 -46.28
C ASN A 138 -55.79 62.68 -46.08
N ASN A 139 -55.29 62.10 -47.18
CA ASN A 139 -54.99 60.67 -47.27
C ASN A 139 -53.81 60.25 -46.35
N GLN A 140 -54.02 59.21 -45.55
CA GLN A 140 -52.99 58.52 -44.78
C GLN A 140 -52.73 57.17 -45.46
N ASN A 141 -51.47 56.86 -45.74
CA ASN A 141 -51.14 55.66 -46.51
C ASN A 141 -49.78 55.03 -46.13
N MET A 142 -49.57 53.81 -46.63
CA MET A 142 -48.31 53.05 -46.50
C MET A 142 -47.85 52.87 -45.04
N PRO A 143 -48.62 52.13 -44.21
CA PRO A 143 -48.20 51.86 -42.85
C PRO A 143 -46.95 50.98 -42.80
N ALA A 144 -46.10 51.22 -41.82
CA ALA A 144 -44.97 50.39 -41.43
C ALA A 144 -45.06 50.11 -39.92
N ILE A 145 -44.74 48.89 -39.50
CA ILE A 145 -44.97 48.45 -38.12
C ILE A 145 -43.78 47.64 -37.57
N THR A 146 -43.45 47.85 -36.30
CA THR A 146 -42.48 47.01 -35.56
C THR A 146 -42.96 46.73 -34.15
N GLY A 147 -42.69 45.52 -33.65
CA GLY A 147 -42.93 45.13 -32.26
C GLY A 147 -41.80 45.61 -31.34
N LEU A 148 -42.17 46.09 -30.15
CA LEU A 148 -41.22 46.55 -29.14
C LEU A 148 -40.91 45.43 -28.12
N PRO A 149 -39.75 45.44 -27.44
CA PRO A 149 -39.39 44.39 -26.48
C PRO A 149 -40.37 44.27 -25.31
N ASN A 150 -41.07 45.35 -24.97
CA ASN A 150 -42.10 45.38 -23.91
C ASN A 150 -43.45 44.74 -24.34
N GLY A 151 -43.54 44.19 -25.54
CA GLY A 151 -44.74 43.57 -26.09
C GLY A 151 -45.69 44.53 -26.80
N GLY A 152 -45.44 45.84 -26.73
CA GLY A 152 -46.13 46.86 -27.52
C GLY A 152 -45.64 46.94 -28.95
N PHE A 153 -46.09 47.94 -29.70
CA PHE A 153 -45.70 48.16 -31.10
C PHE A 153 -45.73 49.63 -31.48
N VAL A 154 -45.06 49.98 -32.57
CA VAL A 154 -45.07 51.32 -33.16
C VAL A 154 -45.53 51.22 -34.60
N VAL A 155 -46.47 52.08 -34.97
CA VAL A 155 -46.91 52.24 -36.37
C VAL A 155 -46.43 53.59 -36.86
N ALA A 156 -45.70 53.60 -37.98
CA ALA A 156 -45.34 54.78 -38.74
C ALA A 156 -46.10 54.79 -40.07
N TRP A 157 -46.43 55.97 -40.60
CA TRP A 157 -47.17 56.08 -41.86
C TRP A 157 -46.89 57.41 -42.56
N THR A 158 -47.23 57.45 -43.85
CA THR A 158 -47.20 58.68 -44.65
C THR A 158 -48.50 59.46 -44.43
N ASN A 159 -48.37 60.71 -43.98
CA ASN A 159 -49.47 61.63 -43.71
C ASN A 159 -49.50 62.72 -44.79
N GLN A 160 -50.51 62.70 -45.67
CA GLN A 160 -50.66 63.70 -46.74
C GLN A 160 -51.27 65.01 -46.21
N GLY A 161 -50.58 65.68 -45.27
CA GLY A 161 -51.04 66.92 -44.65
C GLY A 161 -51.41 68.03 -45.65
N SER A 162 -52.01 69.13 -45.18
CA SER A 162 -52.58 70.18 -46.04
C SER A 162 -51.56 71.00 -46.87
N SER A 163 -50.26 70.74 -46.76
CA SER A 163 -49.18 71.47 -47.46
C SER A 163 -48.24 70.57 -48.26
N ALA A 164 -47.71 69.50 -47.66
CA ALA A 164 -46.89 68.46 -48.30
C ALA A 164 -46.97 67.16 -47.47
N PRO A 165 -46.75 65.97 -48.07
CA PRO A 165 -46.64 64.72 -47.33
C PRO A 165 -45.52 64.76 -46.28
N ASP A 166 -45.82 64.27 -45.07
CA ASP A 166 -44.85 64.08 -44.00
C ASP A 166 -45.00 62.70 -43.32
N VAL A 167 -44.13 62.37 -42.36
CA VAL A 167 -44.11 61.07 -41.71
C VAL A 167 -44.52 61.18 -40.24
N LYS A 168 -45.53 60.42 -39.84
CA LYS A 168 -46.01 60.35 -38.46
C LYS A 168 -45.84 58.96 -37.87
N ALA A 169 -45.78 58.89 -36.54
CA ALA A 169 -45.79 57.64 -35.81
C ALA A 169 -46.59 57.73 -34.51
N GLN A 170 -47.03 56.58 -34.02
CA GLN A 170 -47.72 56.40 -32.75
C GLN A 170 -47.24 55.12 -32.07
N VAL A 171 -46.93 55.22 -30.77
CA VAL A 171 -46.55 54.08 -29.93
C VAL A 171 -47.79 53.50 -29.24
N TYR A 172 -47.84 52.18 -29.16
CA TYR A 172 -48.88 51.40 -28.48
C TYR A 172 -48.27 50.46 -27.46
N ASP A 173 -48.99 50.23 -26.37
CA ASP A 173 -48.65 49.17 -25.43
C ASP A 173 -49.10 47.79 -25.97
N ALA A 174 -48.80 46.73 -25.20
CA ALA A 174 -49.10 45.36 -25.59
C ALA A 174 -50.60 45.05 -25.74
N ASN A 175 -51.49 45.90 -25.22
CA ASN A 175 -52.94 45.75 -25.33
C ASN A 175 -53.54 46.62 -26.43
N GLY A 176 -52.73 47.35 -27.20
CA GLY A 176 -53.20 48.26 -28.24
C GLY A 176 -53.69 49.60 -27.71
N VAL A 177 -53.30 50.00 -26.49
CA VAL A 177 -53.61 51.34 -25.96
C VAL A 177 -52.52 52.31 -26.40
N LYS A 178 -52.92 53.50 -26.90
CA LYS A 178 -51.99 54.57 -27.29
C LYS A 178 -51.12 54.98 -26.11
N VAL A 179 -49.80 54.94 -26.28
CA VAL A 179 -48.80 55.44 -25.32
C VAL A 179 -48.31 56.80 -25.85
N GLY A 180 -48.70 57.88 -25.18
CA GLY A 180 -48.41 59.25 -25.66
C GLY A 180 -49.27 59.68 -26.85
N SER A 181 -48.99 60.89 -27.36
CA SER A 181 -49.64 61.45 -28.55
C SER A 181 -48.89 61.11 -29.84
N GLU A 182 -49.59 61.24 -30.97
CA GLU A 182 -49.00 61.14 -32.30
C GLU A 182 -47.89 62.19 -32.46
N PHE A 183 -46.78 61.79 -33.06
CA PHE A 183 -45.62 62.66 -33.23
C PHE A 183 -45.07 62.62 -34.65
N LEU A 184 -44.45 63.72 -35.04
CA LEU A 184 -43.77 63.86 -36.33
C LEU A 184 -42.41 63.17 -36.26
N VAL A 185 -42.14 62.28 -37.21
CA VAL A 185 -40.88 61.55 -37.29
C VAL A 185 -39.78 62.46 -37.82
N ASN A 186 -40.04 63.08 -38.96
CA ASN A 186 -39.14 63.97 -39.67
C ASN A 186 -39.02 65.38 -39.02
N SER A 187 -37.97 66.12 -39.37
CA SER A 187 -37.70 67.46 -38.80
C SER A 187 -38.30 68.65 -39.58
N SER A 188 -38.78 68.44 -40.81
CA SER A 188 -39.33 69.48 -41.70
C SER A 188 -40.61 68.99 -42.37
N ASN A 189 -41.67 69.80 -42.43
CA ASN A 189 -42.97 69.42 -43.02
C ASN A 189 -43.35 70.28 -44.25
N VAL A 190 -42.34 70.81 -44.95
CA VAL A 190 -42.53 71.75 -46.08
C VAL A 190 -42.29 71.07 -47.44
N TYR A 191 -41.73 69.86 -47.47
CA TYR A 191 -41.42 69.10 -48.68
C TYR A 191 -41.86 67.64 -48.54
N ASP A 192 -42.16 67.00 -49.68
CA ASP A 192 -42.70 65.64 -49.74
C ASP A 192 -41.77 64.63 -49.06
N GLN A 193 -42.32 63.94 -48.07
CA GLN A 193 -41.67 62.85 -47.34
C GLN A 193 -42.64 61.69 -47.16
N GLU A 194 -42.27 60.50 -47.65
CA GLU A 194 -43.17 59.35 -47.77
C GLU A 194 -42.46 57.99 -47.71
N ARG A 195 -43.21 56.88 -47.74
CA ARG A 195 -42.74 55.49 -47.85
C ARG A 195 -41.84 55.05 -46.69
N THR A 196 -42.45 54.83 -45.53
CA THR A 196 -41.73 54.46 -44.32
C THR A 196 -41.33 53.00 -44.25
N SER A 197 -40.17 52.73 -43.65
CA SER A 197 -39.85 51.43 -43.05
C SER A 197 -39.46 51.64 -41.59
N ILE A 198 -39.71 50.63 -40.74
CA ILE A 198 -39.44 50.72 -39.31
C ILE A 198 -38.86 49.41 -38.79
N ALA A 199 -37.91 49.48 -37.86
CA ALA A 199 -37.40 48.31 -37.16
C ALA A 199 -37.02 48.63 -35.73
N THR A 200 -37.25 47.67 -34.84
CA THR A 200 -36.75 47.69 -33.47
C THR A 200 -35.29 47.25 -33.44
N LEU A 201 -34.51 47.93 -32.61
CA LEU A 201 -33.09 47.68 -32.38
C LEU A 201 -32.90 46.83 -31.12
N SER A 202 -31.77 46.13 -31.01
CA SER A 202 -31.52 45.23 -29.88
C SER A 202 -31.42 45.94 -28.52
N ASN A 203 -31.16 47.26 -28.51
CA ASN A 203 -31.19 48.09 -27.31
C ASN A 203 -32.61 48.55 -26.90
N GLY A 204 -33.64 48.19 -27.67
CA GLY A 204 -35.04 48.56 -27.45
C GLY A 204 -35.48 49.88 -28.08
N ASP A 205 -34.56 50.61 -28.73
CA ASP A 205 -34.92 51.74 -29.59
C ASP A 205 -35.58 51.24 -30.88
N PHE A 206 -36.17 52.15 -31.66
CA PHE A 206 -36.61 51.85 -33.02
C PHE A 206 -36.14 52.92 -33.99
N VAL A 207 -35.84 52.51 -35.21
CA VAL A 207 -35.46 53.40 -36.30
C VAL A 207 -36.60 53.47 -37.30
N VAL A 208 -36.95 54.68 -37.72
CA VAL A 208 -37.86 54.93 -38.83
C VAL A 208 -37.05 55.50 -39.98
N THR A 209 -37.22 54.95 -41.18
CA THR A 209 -36.62 55.44 -42.43
C THR A 209 -37.71 55.86 -43.40
N TRP A 210 -37.43 56.84 -44.26
CA TRP A 210 -38.38 57.38 -45.24
C TRP A 210 -37.66 57.98 -46.45
N ASN A 211 -38.41 58.17 -47.53
CA ASN A 211 -37.99 58.95 -48.69
C ASN A 211 -38.22 60.45 -48.42
N ASP A 212 -37.23 61.28 -48.72
CA ASP A 212 -37.23 62.71 -48.43
C ASP A 212 -36.91 63.54 -49.68
N PHE A 213 -37.75 64.52 -50.02
CA PHE A 213 -37.59 65.39 -51.20
C PHE A 213 -37.12 66.82 -50.88
N ARG A 214 -36.63 67.10 -49.66
CA ARG A 214 -36.30 68.47 -49.20
C ARG A 214 -35.18 69.17 -49.98
N THR A 215 -34.35 68.41 -50.67
CA THR A 215 -33.21 68.91 -51.47
C THR A 215 -33.54 69.05 -52.96
N GLY A 216 -34.80 68.77 -53.36
CA GLY A 216 -35.23 68.71 -54.76
C GLY A 216 -34.92 67.39 -55.46
N ASN A 217 -34.33 66.43 -54.74
CA ASN A 217 -34.09 65.05 -55.15
C ASN A 217 -34.57 64.11 -54.05
N TRP A 218 -34.93 62.87 -54.41
CA TRP A 218 -35.38 61.86 -53.47
C TRP A 218 -34.19 61.21 -52.77
N GLU A 219 -34.07 61.44 -51.46
CA GLU A 219 -33.04 60.87 -50.59
C GLU A 219 -33.66 59.86 -49.62
N VAL A 220 -32.87 58.92 -49.13
CA VAL A 220 -33.29 58.06 -48.01
C VAL A 220 -32.78 58.65 -46.72
N ARG A 221 -33.68 58.86 -45.75
CA ARG A 221 -33.33 59.39 -44.42
C ARG A 221 -33.81 58.47 -43.33
N GLY A 222 -33.22 58.64 -42.15
CA GLY A 222 -33.59 57.91 -40.95
C GLY A 222 -33.51 58.75 -39.68
N GLN A 223 -34.27 58.32 -38.67
CA GLN A 223 -34.21 58.84 -37.31
C GLN A 223 -34.45 57.70 -36.33
N VAL A 224 -33.61 57.62 -35.30
CA VAL A 224 -33.78 56.67 -34.19
C VAL A 224 -34.59 57.30 -33.07
N PHE A 225 -35.40 56.50 -32.39
CA PHE A 225 -36.26 56.88 -31.29
C PHE A 225 -36.17 55.88 -30.15
N HIS A 226 -36.18 56.40 -28.93
CA HIS A 226 -36.31 55.63 -27.71
C HIS A 226 -37.78 55.63 -27.25
N PRO A 227 -38.45 54.48 -27.12
CA PRO A 227 -39.76 54.40 -26.50
C PRO A 227 -39.72 54.84 -25.03
N THR A 228 -40.75 55.57 -24.58
CA THR A 228 -40.89 56.04 -23.20
C THR A 228 -42.32 55.78 -22.70
N ALA A 229 -42.55 55.91 -21.39
CA ALA A 229 -43.90 55.77 -20.83
C ALA A 229 -44.92 56.81 -21.35
N SER A 230 -44.46 57.86 -22.04
CA SER A 230 -45.29 58.94 -22.59
C SER A 230 -45.21 59.08 -24.11
N GLY A 231 -44.71 58.07 -24.84
CA GLY A 231 -44.57 58.08 -26.30
C GLY A 231 -43.16 57.67 -26.72
N ALA A 232 -42.48 58.48 -27.53
CA ALA A 232 -41.09 58.25 -27.92
C ALA A 232 -40.28 59.54 -28.00
N THR A 233 -38.97 59.45 -27.78
CA THR A 233 -38.02 60.58 -27.86
C THR A 233 -36.92 60.30 -28.88
N LYS A 234 -36.53 61.30 -29.67
CA LYS A 234 -35.44 61.16 -30.67
C LYS A 234 -34.11 60.82 -30.01
N VAL A 235 -33.41 59.85 -30.58
CA VAL A 235 -32.03 59.47 -30.25
C VAL A 235 -31.13 59.93 -31.40
N GLY A 236 -30.18 60.82 -31.10
CA GLY A 236 -29.36 61.46 -32.13
C GLY A 236 -30.15 62.38 -33.07
N SER A 237 -29.49 62.83 -34.12
CA SER A 237 -30.09 63.67 -35.18
C SER A 237 -30.58 62.83 -36.35
N GLU A 238 -31.51 63.38 -37.14
CA GLU A 238 -31.88 62.86 -38.45
C GLU A 238 -30.64 62.70 -39.34
N PHE A 239 -30.50 61.55 -40.00
CA PHE A 239 -29.32 61.20 -40.79
C PHE A 239 -29.70 60.79 -42.21
N THR A 240 -28.80 61.07 -43.16
CA THR A 240 -28.94 60.66 -44.56
C THR A 240 -28.33 59.28 -44.77
N VAL A 241 -29.13 58.38 -45.33
CA VAL A 241 -28.73 57.02 -45.67
C VAL A 241 -28.06 57.03 -47.04
N ASP A 242 -28.72 57.63 -48.04
CA ASP A 242 -28.24 57.75 -49.40
C ASP A 242 -28.68 59.07 -50.06
N GLN A 243 -27.89 59.56 -51.03
CA GLN A 243 -28.17 60.73 -51.85
C GLN A 243 -28.38 60.29 -53.31
N ALA A 244 -29.63 60.14 -53.74
CA ALA A 244 -29.93 59.70 -55.09
C ALA A 244 -30.86 60.66 -55.85
N TYR A 245 -30.84 60.52 -57.18
CA TYR A 245 -31.44 61.46 -58.15
C TYR A 245 -32.44 60.71 -59.08
N TYR A 246 -33.72 60.63 -58.66
CA TYR A 246 -34.95 60.15 -59.35
C TYR A 246 -35.11 58.67 -59.78
N ASN A 247 -36.00 57.93 -59.10
CA ASN A 247 -37.34 57.46 -59.53
C ASN A 247 -38.06 56.78 -58.31
N ASN A 248 -39.35 56.43 -58.41
CA ASN A 248 -40.31 56.29 -57.29
C ASN A 248 -40.17 55.06 -56.32
N ARG A 249 -38.98 54.54 -56.00
CA ARG A 249 -38.85 53.27 -55.24
C ARG A 249 -37.76 53.20 -54.15
N MET A 250 -37.58 54.25 -53.34
CA MET A 250 -36.28 54.42 -52.67
C MET A 250 -36.09 53.94 -51.22
N VAL A 251 -37.10 53.40 -50.51
CA VAL A 251 -36.86 52.64 -49.26
C VAL A 251 -37.42 51.24 -49.40
N ALA A 252 -36.57 50.24 -49.15
CA ALA A 252 -36.92 48.84 -49.34
C ALA A 252 -36.95 48.07 -48.00
N GLY A 253 -36.12 48.42 -47.02
CA GLY A 253 -36.31 47.92 -45.66
C GLY A 253 -35.23 48.28 -44.66
N VAL A 254 -35.51 48.10 -43.37
CA VAL A 254 -34.55 48.25 -42.28
C VAL A 254 -34.67 47.08 -41.31
N THR A 255 -33.55 46.63 -40.73
CA THR A 255 -33.56 45.62 -39.68
C THR A 255 -32.49 45.88 -38.62
N GLY A 256 -32.82 45.65 -37.35
CA GLY A 256 -31.88 45.73 -36.22
C GLY A 256 -31.07 44.43 -36.10
N LEU A 257 -29.75 44.56 -36.02
CA LEU A 257 -28.83 43.45 -35.83
C LEU A 257 -28.60 43.17 -34.34
N ALA A 258 -28.33 41.91 -34.02
CA ALA A 258 -28.03 41.48 -32.64
C ALA A 258 -26.84 42.21 -32.01
N ASN A 259 -25.87 42.66 -32.82
CA ASN A 259 -24.70 43.42 -32.35
C ASN A 259 -25.01 44.88 -31.96
N GLY A 260 -26.27 45.33 -32.05
CA GLY A 260 -26.68 46.70 -31.73
C GLY A 260 -26.66 47.66 -32.92
N ASN A 261 -26.15 47.24 -34.07
CA ASN A 261 -26.24 48.01 -35.30
C ASN A 261 -27.60 47.77 -35.99
N PHE A 262 -27.89 48.51 -37.05
CA PHE A 262 -28.97 48.19 -37.98
C PHE A 262 -28.51 48.34 -39.42
N VAL A 263 -29.21 47.69 -40.34
CA VAL A 263 -28.90 47.73 -41.76
C VAL A 263 -30.12 48.23 -42.51
N ILE A 264 -29.89 49.13 -43.45
CA ILE A 264 -30.92 49.63 -44.36
C ILE A 264 -30.59 49.15 -45.76
N SER A 265 -31.57 48.52 -46.42
CA SER A 265 -31.52 48.21 -47.85
C SER A 265 -32.33 49.23 -48.64
N PHE A 266 -31.78 49.71 -49.74
CA PHE A 266 -32.37 50.72 -50.61
C PHE A 266 -31.99 50.49 -52.07
N GLU A 267 -32.71 51.13 -52.98
CA GLU A 267 -32.45 51.08 -54.42
C GLU A 267 -31.69 52.34 -54.84
N ASP A 268 -30.61 52.18 -55.62
CA ASP A 268 -29.84 53.30 -56.13
C ASP A 268 -30.30 53.80 -57.52
N THR A 269 -29.65 54.84 -58.03
CA THR A 269 -30.01 55.47 -59.32
C THR A 269 -29.84 54.57 -60.55
N SER A 270 -29.13 53.46 -60.44
CA SER A 270 -28.98 52.45 -61.49
C SER A 270 -30.06 51.36 -61.44
N GLY A 271 -30.94 51.38 -60.43
CA GLY A 271 -31.90 50.30 -60.19
C GLY A 271 -31.25 49.08 -59.56
N GLU A 272 -30.16 49.26 -58.81
CA GLU A 272 -29.45 48.22 -58.08
C GLU A 272 -29.88 48.21 -56.62
N VAL A 273 -29.83 47.05 -55.96
CA VAL A 273 -30.11 46.93 -54.52
C VAL A 273 -28.81 47.17 -53.77
N ARG A 274 -28.81 48.16 -52.88
CA ARG A 274 -27.67 48.56 -52.04
C ARG A 274 -28.04 48.39 -50.56
N ALA A 275 -27.03 48.28 -49.71
CA ALA A 275 -27.22 48.29 -48.27
C ALA A 275 -26.10 49.02 -47.53
N GLN A 276 -26.45 49.59 -46.38
CA GLN A 276 -25.53 50.30 -45.49
C GLN A 276 -25.82 49.93 -44.02
N VAL A 277 -24.76 49.62 -43.27
CA VAL A 277 -24.83 49.36 -41.82
C VAL A 277 -24.69 50.67 -41.05
N PHE A 278 -25.42 50.81 -39.95
CA PHE A 278 -25.40 51.96 -39.04
C PHE A 278 -25.31 51.50 -37.58
N THR A 279 -24.72 52.31 -36.71
CA THR A 279 -24.80 52.12 -35.25
C THR A 279 -26.20 52.41 -34.73
N ALA A 280 -26.52 51.99 -33.51
CA ALA A 280 -27.79 52.32 -32.85
C ALA A 280 -28.09 53.84 -32.78
N ALA A 281 -27.09 54.71 -32.91
CA ALA A 281 -27.28 56.17 -32.91
C ALA A 281 -27.50 56.77 -34.31
N GLY A 282 -27.50 55.95 -35.38
CA GLY A 282 -27.66 56.41 -36.77
C GLY A 282 -26.37 56.80 -37.48
N THR A 283 -25.20 56.38 -36.97
CA THR A 283 -23.90 56.67 -37.62
C THR A 283 -23.51 55.54 -38.57
N LYS A 284 -23.11 55.85 -39.82
CA LYS A 284 -22.65 54.83 -40.80
C LYS A 284 -21.47 54.01 -40.26
N VAL A 285 -21.56 52.69 -40.43
CA VAL A 285 -20.51 51.71 -40.12
C VAL A 285 -20.04 51.09 -41.44
N GLY A 286 -18.76 51.27 -41.76
CA GLY A 286 -18.22 50.84 -43.05
C GLY A 286 -18.77 51.63 -44.24
N SER A 287 -18.39 51.21 -45.45
CA SER A 287 -18.93 51.75 -46.70
C SER A 287 -20.21 51.01 -47.11
N GLU A 288 -21.02 51.70 -47.90
CA GLU A 288 -22.15 51.12 -48.60
C GLU A 288 -21.69 50.00 -49.55
N PHE A 289 -22.49 48.94 -49.67
CA PHE A 289 -22.18 47.80 -50.52
C PHE A 289 -23.38 47.37 -51.37
N GLN A 290 -23.06 46.76 -52.52
CA GLN A 290 -24.05 46.25 -53.46
C GLN A 290 -24.55 44.87 -53.06
N VAL A 291 -25.87 44.71 -53.05
CA VAL A 291 -26.52 43.47 -52.64
C VAL A 291 -26.54 42.47 -53.80
N ASN A 292 -27.16 42.84 -54.91
CA ASN A 292 -27.31 42.01 -56.09
C ASN A 292 -25.99 41.94 -56.90
N THR A 293 -25.75 40.83 -57.58
CA THR A 293 -24.56 40.62 -58.43
C THR A 293 -24.83 40.81 -59.93
N GLN A 294 -26.09 40.70 -60.35
CA GLN A 294 -26.53 40.92 -61.71
C GLN A 294 -27.04 42.36 -61.90
N THR A 295 -26.44 43.12 -62.82
CA THR A 295 -26.68 44.56 -63.01
C THR A 295 -27.45 44.91 -64.30
N GLY A 296 -28.07 43.91 -64.94
CA GLY A 296 -28.79 44.08 -66.20
C GLY A 296 -30.29 43.91 -65.98
N GLY A 297 -31.09 44.94 -66.26
CA GLY A 297 -32.52 44.99 -65.93
C GLY A 297 -32.76 45.67 -64.58
N ASN A 298 -33.99 46.10 -64.28
CA ASN A 298 -34.29 46.77 -63.01
C ASN A 298 -34.28 45.75 -61.86
N GLN A 299 -33.68 46.10 -60.73
CA GLN A 299 -33.82 45.36 -59.47
C GLN A 299 -34.61 46.23 -58.51
N GLY A 300 -35.53 45.64 -57.75
CA GLY A 300 -36.28 46.44 -56.78
C GLY A 300 -37.19 45.67 -55.84
N PHE A 301 -37.88 46.43 -54.99
CA PHE A 301 -38.71 45.95 -53.90
C PHE A 301 -37.95 45.03 -52.95
N SER A 302 -36.75 45.43 -52.54
CA SER A 302 -35.99 44.61 -51.61
C SER A 302 -36.66 44.50 -50.25
N SER A 303 -36.41 43.43 -49.52
CA SER A 303 -36.82 43.25 -48.12
C SER A 303 -35.66 42.65 -47.34
N ILE A 304 -35.54 43.02 -46.07
CA ILE A 304 -34.40 42.69 -45.24
C ILE A 304 -34.85 42.24 -43.85
N THR A 305 -34.19 41.22 -43.30
CA THR A 305 -34.40 40.80 -41.92
C THR A 305 -33.10 40.29 -41.30
N ALA A 306 -32.86 40.64 -40.04
CA ALA A 306 -31.75 40.13 -39.26
C ALA A 306 -32.01 38.66 -38.90
N LEU A 307 -31.01 37.81 -39.11
CA LEU A 307 -31.12 36.39 -38.80
C LEU A 307 -30.85 36.16 -37.32
N THR A 308 -31.59 35.22 -36.70
CA THR A 308 -31.40 34.85 -35.28
C THR A 308 -30.00 34.30 -35.02
N GLY A 309 -29.37 33.65 -36.00
CA GLY A 309 -27.98 33.19 -35.95
C GLY A 309 -26.92 34.28 -36.14
N GLY A 310 -27.33 35.55 -36.27
CA GLY A 310 -26.45 36.67 -36.59
C GLY A 310 -26.40 36.96 -38.09
N GLY A 311 -26.04 38.20 -38.44
CA GLY A 311 -26.13 38.67 -39.82
C GLY A 311 -27.55 38.98 -40.26
N PHE A 312 -27.76 39.04 -41.57
CA PHE A 312 -29.05 39.40 -42.17
C PHE A 312 -29.18 38.81 -43.57
N VAL A 313 -30.41 38.69 -44.04
CA VAL A 313 -30.71 38.29 -45.42
C VAL A 313 -31.44 39.43 -46.12
N VAL A 314 -31.06 39.69 -47.36
CA VAL A 314 -31.75 40.63 -48.25
C VAL A 314 -32.35 39.83 -49.40
N THR A 315 -33.63 40.06 -49.68
CA THR A 315 -34.36 39.52 -50.84
C THR A 315 -34.81 40.65 -51.74
N TRP A 316 -34.96 40.43 -53.05
CA TRP A 316 -35.43 41.45 -54.01
C TRP A 316 -36.05 40.84 -55.27
N SER A 317 -36.81 41.66 -56.00
CA SER A 317 -37.34 41.31 -57.32
C SER A 317 -36.29 41.64 -58.37
N ASP A 318 -35.95 40.65 -59.20
CA ASP A 318 -34.97 40.73 -60.28
C ASP A 318 -35.71 40.77 -61.63
N GLU A 319 -35.83 41.96 -62.26
CA GLU A 319 -36.45 42.12 -63.60
C GLU A 319 -35.47 41.81 -64.75
N GLY A 320 -34.29 41.28 -64.42
CA GLY A 320 -33.19 41.02 -65.35
C GLY A 320 -33.01 39.55 -65.69
N ILE A 321 -33.72 39.01 -66.69
CA ILE A 321 -33.43 37.78 -67.48
C ILE A 321 -32.96 36.48 -66.74
N ALA A 322 -32.92 36.39 -65.40
CA ALA A 322 -32.20 35.33 -64.71
C ALA A 322 -32.88 33.96 -64.76
N ASP A 323 -34.18 33.94 -65.01
CA ASP A 323 -35.01 32.74 -64.97
C ASP A 323 -35.48 32.28 -66.38
N GLY A 324 -35.10 33.07 -67.40
CA GLY A 324 -35.38 32.85 -68.81
C GLY A 324 -36.72 33.39 -69.31
N ASN A 325 -37.66 33.83 -68.46
CA ASN A 325 -38.98 34.30 -68.92
C ASN A 325 -39.78 35.11 -67.86
N GLY A 326 -39.30 36.28 -67.43
CA GLY A 326 -40.04 37.16 -66.52
C GLY A 326 -39.16 37.88 -65.51
N SER A 327 -39.73 38.20 -64.34
CA SER A 327 -39.00 38.76 -63.19
C SER A 327 -39.01 37.73 -62.06
N GLY A 328 -37.86 37.42 -61.44
CA GLY A 328 -37.73 36.39 -60.40
C GLY A 328 -37.42 36.96 -59.01
N ILE A 329 -37.38 36.10 -57.98
CA ILE A 329 -37.00 36.49 -56.61
C ILE A 329 -35.59 35.99 -56.29
N LYS A 330 -34.71 36.90 -55.90
CA LYS A 330 -33.33 36.59 -55.49
C LYS A 330 -33.13 36.90 -54.02
N ALA A 331 -32.17 36.22 -53.41
CA ALA A 331 -31.73 36.55 -52.06
C ALA A 331 -30.22 36.34 -51.86
N GLN A 332 -29.68 37.06 -50.89
CA GLN A 332 -28.29 36.97 -50.45
C GLN A 332 -28.22 37.11 -48.93
N VAL A 333 -27.51 36.18 -48.29
CA VAL A 333 -27.22 36.22 -46.85
C VAL A 333 -25.92 36.95 -46.61
N TYR A 334 -25.86 37.69 -45.51
CA TYR A 334 -24.72 38.47 -45.05
C TYR A 334 -24.45 38.20 -43.58
N ASP A 335 -23.20 38.36 -43.17
CA ASP A 335 -22.87 38.46 -41.75
C ASP A 335 -23.25 39.84 -41.17
N ALA A 336 -23.04 40.04 -39.88
CA ALA A 336 -23.43 41.28 -39.19
C ALA A 336 -22.57 42.49 -39.58
N ALA A 337 -21.47 42.30 -40.31
CA ALA A 337 -20.61 43.35 -40.84
C ALA A 337 -20.97 43.73 -42.29
N GLY A 338 -21.89 43.00 -42.93
CA GLY A 338 -22.27 43.21 -44.33
C GLY A 338 -21.40 42.46 -45.33
N VAL A 339 -20.67 41.41 -44.91
CA VAL A 339 -19.93 40.53 -45.81
C VAL A 339 -20.84 39.40 -46.30
N LYS A 340 -20.81 39.10 -47.60
CA LYS A 340 -21.62 38.03 -48.22
C LYS A 340 -21.30 36.66 -47.60
N VAL A 341 -22.34 35.95 -47.18
CA VAL A 341 -22.31 34.57 -46.70
C VAL A 341 -22.91 33.69 -47.79
N GLY A 342 -22.07 32.90 -48.46
CA GLY A 342 -22.46 32.15 -49.65
C GLY A 342 -22.68 33.05 -50.88
N GLY A 343 -23.15 32.46 -51.97
CA GLY A 343 -23.49 33.19 -53.20
C GLY A 343 -24.95 33.65 -53.22
N GLU A 344 -25.27 34.53 -54.17
CA GLU A 344 -26.64 34.90 -54.51
C GLU A 344 -27.37 33.67 -55.05
N TYR A 345 -28.64 33.49 -54.67
CA TYR A 345 -29.45 32.36 -55.12
C TYR A 345 -30.88 32.77 -55.50
N VAL A 346 -31.46 31.97 -56.39
CA VAL A 346 -32.86 32.10 -56.81
C VAL A 346 -33.78 31.45 -55.77
N VAL A 347 -34.71 32.25 -55.27
CA VAL A 347 -35.68 31.85 -54.23
C VAL A 347 -36.79 31.01 -54.85
N ASN A 348 -37.44 31.51 -55.90
CA ASN A 348 -38.50 30.80 -56.61
C ASN A 348 -37.93 29.61 -57.40
N SER A 349 -38.72 28.54 -57.47
CA SER A 349 -38.51 27.39 -58.36
C SER A 349 -39.35 27.50 -59.63
N GLN A 350 -40.47 28.22 -59.58
CA GLN A 350 -41.30 28.56 -60.73
C GLN A 350 -40.82 29.85 -61.37
N THR A 351 -40.45 29.78 -62.65
CA THR A 351 -39.76 30.87 -63.39
C THR A 351 -40.56 31.41 -64.58
N ALA A 352 -41.85 31.10 -64.63
CA ALA A 352 -42.74 31.61 -65.67
C ALA A 352 -43.36 32.94 -65.21
N SER A 353 -43.42 33.92 -66.11
CA SER A 353 -44.09 35.21 -65.87
C SER A 353 -43.50 36.01 -64.70
N TYR A 354 -44.26 36.94 -64.12
CA TYR A 354 -43.74 37.92 -63.18
C TYR A 354 -43.84 37.47 -61.72
N GLN A 355 -42.74 37.52 -60.98
CA GLN A 355 -42.67 37.45 -59.52
C GLN A 355 -42.19 38.79 -58.94
N TYR A 356 -42.94 39.35 -57.98
CA TYR A 356 -42.68 40.68 -57.42
C TYR A 356 -42.92 40.77 -55.91
N TYR A 357 -42.39 41.84 -55.30
CA TYR A 357 -42.64 42.25 -53.91
C TYR A 357 -42.32 41.15 -52.87
N PRO A 358 -41.07 40.67 -52.81
CA PRO A 358 -40.70 39.71 -51.81
C PRO A 358 -40.67 40.34 -50.42
N THR A 359 -41.09 39.59 -49.41
CA THR A 359 -40.90 39.91 -48.00
C THR A 359 -40.21 38.76 -47.30
N VAL A 360 -39.32 39.07 -46.34
CA VAL A 360 -38.51 38.07 -45.64
C VAL A 360 -38.62 38.22 -44.12
N ALA A 361 -38.69 37.09 -43.43
CA ALA A 361 -38.68 37.05 -41.97
C ALA A 361 -37.74 35.96 -41.46
N ALA A 362 -36.95 36.30 -40.44
CA ALA A 362 -36.18 35.31 -39.69
C ALA A 362 -37.12 34.44 -38.85
N LEU A 363 -36.76 33.16 -38.75
CA LEU A 363 -37.46 32.18 -37.93
C LEU A 363 -36.63 31.91 -36.67
N ALA A 364 -37.32 31.61 -35.56
CA ALA A 364 -36.66 31.38 -34.27
C ALA A 364 -35.67 30.18 -34.30
N ASN A 365 -35.81 29.28 -35.28
CA ASN A 365 -34.90 28.15 -35.49
C ASN A 365 -33.58 28.52 -36.17
N GLY A 366 -33.31 29.80 -36.43
CA GLY A 366 -32.10 30.27 -37.12
C GLY A 366 -32.21 30.31 -38.64
N GLY A 367 -33.29 29.75 -39.21
CA GLY A 367 -33.64 29.87 -40.62
C GLY A 367 -34.39 31.16 -40.95
N PHE A 368 -34.92 31.24 -42.16
CA PHE A 368 -35.77 32.36 -42.62
C PHE A 368 -36.78 31.90 -43.66
N VAL A 369 -37.86 32.65 -43.82
CA VAL A 369 -38.91 32.44 -44.83
C VAL A 369 -38.99 33.66 -45.73
N ILE A 370 -39.18 33.43 -47.04
CA ILE A 370 -39.42 34.47 -48.03
C ILE A 370 -40.79 34.23 -48.65
N SER A 371 -41.64 35.26 -48.73
CA SER A 371 -42.91 35.24 -49.45
C SER A 371 -42.94 36.30 -50.55
N TRP A 372 -43.66 36.08 -51.65
CA TRP A 372 -43.73 37.00 -52.79
C TRP A 372 -45.05 36.86 -53.56
N GLN A 373 -45.32 37.81 -54.45
CA GLN A 373 -46.41 37.72 -55.42
C GLN A 373 -45.96 36.95 -56.65
N ASP A 374 -46.76 35.99 -57.10
CA ASP A 374 -46.44 35.10 -58.21
C ASP A 374 -47.51 35.14 -59.31
N PHE A 375 -47.11 35.41 -60.55
CA PHE A 375 -47.96 35.35 -61.75
C PHE A 375 -47.68 34.11 -62.63
N SER A 376 -46.93 33.13 -62.13
CA SER A 376 -46.58 31.93 -62.91
C SER A 376 -47.80 31.09 -63.30
N GLN A 377 -48.87 31.17 -62.52
CA GLN A 377 -50.10 30.38 -62.64
C GLN A 377 -49.90 28.86 -62.45
N THR A 378 -48.80 28.44 -61.81
CA THR A 378 -48.40 27.03 -61.71
C THR A 378 -48.71 26.36 -60.36
N LEU A 379 -48.90 27.13 -59.29
CA LEU A 379 -49.04 26.59 -57.92
C LEU A 379 -50.48 26.57 -57.37
N GLY A 380 -51.47 26.90 -58.19
CA GLY A 380 -52.89 26.79 -57.85
C GLY A 380 -53.74 28.00 -58.23
N ASP A 381 -53.20 29.22 -58.20
CA ASP A 381 -53.88 30.43 -58.68
C ASP A 381 -53.68 30.62 -60.18
N ASN A 382 -54.75 30.53 -60.97
CA ASN A 382 -54.71 30.67 -62.43
C ASN A 382 -55.45 31.92 -62.95
N SER A 383 -55.84 32.83 -62.05
CA SER A 383 -56.67 33.98 -62.42
C SER A 383 -55.87 35.28 -62.55
N SER A 384 -54.81 35.45 -61.75
CA SER A 384 -53.97 36.65 -61.68
C SER A 384 -52.71 36.37 -60.83
N TYR A 385 -52.21 37.36 -60.06
CA TYR A 385 -51.15 37.17 -59.06
C TYR A 385 -51.68 36.38 -57.85
N GLY A 386 -50.98 35.33 -57.44
CA GLY A 386 -51.12 34.65 -56.14
C GLY A 386 -50.00 35.05 -55.16
N ILE A 387 -50.04 34.55 -53.92
CA ILE A 387 -48.99 34.73 -52.92
C ILE A 387 -48.31 33.38 -52.67
N THR A 388 -46.98 33.34 -52.70
CA THR A 388 -46.17 32.12 -52.59
C THR A 388 -45.05 32.31 -51.57
N ALA A 389 -44.55 31.22 -50.96
CA ALA A 389 -43.41 31.27 -50.04
C ALA A 389 -42.47 30.05 -50.12
N GLN A 390 -41.27 30.22 -49.56
CA GLN A 390 -40.23 29.19 -49.40
C GLN A 390 -39.47 29.38 -48.07
N VAL A 391 -39.18 28.27 -47.37
CA VAL A 391 -38.40 28.24 -46.11
C VAL A 391 -36.94 27.85 -46.37
N PHE A 392 -36.02 28.44 -45.62
CA PHE A 392 -34.57 28.23 -45.72
C PHE A 392 -33.90 28.05 -44.36
N ASN A 393 -32.78 27.32 -44.33
CA ASN A 393 -31.85 27.29 -43.19
C ASN A 393 -30.44 27.74 -43.63
N VAL A 394 -29.64 28.24 -42.68
CA VAL A 394 -28.23 28.64 -42.88
C VAL A 394 -27.34 27.59 -42.22
N ALA A 395 -26.68 26.74 -43.01
CA ALA A 395 -25.82 25.68 -42.47
C ALA A 395 -24.53 26.25 -41.86
N ASN A 396 -24.41 26.29 -40.53
CA ASN A 396 -23.15 26.54 -39.83
C ASN A 396 -22.49 25.21 -39.48
N ALA A 397 -21.17 25.08 -39.67
CA ALA A 397 -20.45 23.89 -39.20
C ALA A 397 -20.61 23.77 -37.67
N PRO A 398 -21.02 22.62 -37.12
CA PRO A 398 -21.20 22.48 -35.68
C PRO A 398 -19.86 22.66 -34.97
N THR A 399 -19.86 23.45 -33.89
CA THR A 399 -18.66 23.67 -33.06
C THR A 399 -18.43 22.50 -32.11
N ALA A 400 -17.19 22.28 -31.70
CA ALA A 400 -16.88 21.26 -30.70
C ALA A 400 -17.74 21.47 -29.43
N PRO A 401 -18.41 20.43 -28.93
CA PRO A 401 -19.21 20.54 -27.71
C PRO A 401 -18.29 20.68 -26.49
N THR A 402 -18.84 21.21 -25.39
CA THR A 402 -18.12 21.30 -24.11
C THR A 402 -18.58 20.19 -23.18
N ILE A 403 -17.65 19.33 -22.75
CA ILE A 403 -17.86 18.43 -21.61
C ILE A 403 -17.80 19.28 -20.34
N VAL A 404 -18.93 19.38 -19.64
CA VAL A 404 -19.09 20.18 -18.41
C VAL A 404 -18.56 19.40 -17.21
N SER A 405 -18.89 18.11 -17.15
CA SER A 405 -18.42 17.21 -16.11
C SER A 405 -18.45 15.78 -16.63
N VAL A 406 -17.49 14.99 -16.16
CA VAL A 406 -17.62 13.54 -16.12
C VAL A 406 -17.88 13.19 -14.66
N THR A 407 -18.86 12.35 -14.42
CA THR A 407 -19.34 12.03 -13.07
C THR A 407 -19.31 10.52 -12.89
N ASP A 408 -18.73 10.11 -11.76
CA ASP A 408 -18.81 8.77 -11.19
C ASP A 408 -20.09 8.70 -10.35
N ASP A 409 -20.98 7.74 -10.64
CA ASP A 409 -22.18 7.49 -9.83
C ASP A 409 -22.15 6.17 -9.03
N VAL A 410 -21.00 5.51 -8.99
CA VAL A 410 -20.77 4.25 -8.31
C VAL A 410 -20.05 4.48 -6.97
N SER A 411 -20.66 4.04 -5.88
CA SER A 411 -20.00 4.10 -4.56
C SER A 411 -18.72 3.24 -4.53
N PRO A 412 -17.68 3.63 -3.78
CA PRO A 412 -17.70 4.67 -2.75
C PRO A 412 -17.38 6.09 -3.23
N ASN A 413 -16.72 6.27 -4.38
CA ASN A 413 -16.23 7.57 -4.85
C ASN A 413 -17.20 8.23 -5.83
N THR A 414 -18.38 8.66 -5.36
CA THR A 414 -19.34 9.35 -6.23
C THR A 414 -19.04 10.84 -6.41
N GLY A 415 -19.38 11.39 -7.57
CA GLY A 415 -19.31 12.82 -7.87
C GLY A 415 -18.50 13.15 -9.12
N VAL A 416 -18.22 14.45 -9.30
CA VAL A 416 -17.47 14.93 -10.47
C VAL A 416 -16.02 14.48 -10.37
N ILE A 417 -15.52 13.83 -11.43
CA ILE A 417 -14.14 13.37 -11.53
C ILE A 417 -13.29 14.38 -12.31
N GLY A 418 -12.11 14.67 -11.77
CA GLY A 418 -11.12 15.56 -12.40
C GLY A 418 -10.36 14.88 -13.54
N ASN A 419 -9.78 15.68 -14.44
CA ASN A 419 -8.93 15.14 -15.51
C ASN A 419 -7.69 14.42 -14.94
N GLY A 420 -7.51 13.16 -15.33
CA GLY A 420 -6.47 12.26 -14.85
C GLY A 420 -6.84 11.48 -13.58
N ALA A 421 -8.04 11.67 -13.04
CA ALA A 421 -8.51 10.91 -11.88
C ALA A 421 -8.83 9.44 -12.25
N SER A 422 -8.84 8.58 -11.22
CA SER A 422 -9.28 7.19 -11.35
C SER A 422 -10.70 7.05 -10.76
N THR A 423 -11.46 6.07 -11.25
CA THR A 423 -12.87 5.85 -10.89
C THR A 423 -13.21 4.36 -10.98
N ASN A 424 -14.08 3.88 -10.10
CA ASN A 424 -14.63 2.53 -10.15
C ASN A 424 -15.93 2.43 -10.96
N ASP A 425 -16.40 3.54 -11.51
CA ASP A 425 -17.53 3.59 -12.41
C ASP A 425 -17.09 3.24 -13.84
N THR A 426 -17.67 2.17 -14.36
CA THR A 426 -17.43 1.72 -15.74
C THR A 426 -18.35 2.41 -16.74
N ASN A 427 -19.39 3.10 -16.29
CA ASN A 427 -20.38 3.74 -17.14
C ASN A 427 -20.61 5.18 -16.68
N LEU A 428 -19.69 6.04 -17.09
CA LEU A 428 -19.60 7.41 -16.63
C LEU A 428 -20.75 8.25 -17.19
N THR A 429 -21.28 9.13 -16.34
CA THR A 429 -22.21 10.16 -16.78
C THR A 429 -21.43 11.38 -17.26
N VAL A 430 -21.47 11.63 -18.56
CA VAL A 430 -20.86 12.79 -19.21
C VAL A 430 -21.92 13.85 -19.46
N ARG A 431 -21.83 14.97 -18.75
CA ARG A 431 -22.68 16.13 -19.02
C ARG A 431 -22.07 16.97 -20.12
N ILE A 432 -22.84 17.21 -21.17
CA ILE A 432 -22.42 17.99 -22.33
C ILE A 432 -23.33 19.21 -22.45
N ALA A 433 -22.74 20.40 -22.56
CA ALA A 433 -23.51 21.61 -22.82
C ALA A 433 -24.08 21.57 -24.24
N THR A 434 -25.38 21.85 -24.41
CA THR A 434 -26.01 21.89 -25.74
C THR A 434 -25.58 23.13 -26.52
N GLY A 435 -25.16 24.21 -25.83
CA GLY A 435 -24.55 25.38 -26.48
C GLY A 435 -25.41 25.97 -27.60
N SER A 436 -24.80 26.21 -28.76
CA SER A 436 -25.47 26.70 -29.97
C SER A 436 -26.01 25.59 -30.88
N ASN A 437 -26.07 24.34 -30.41
CA ASN A 437 -26.58 23.22 -31.21
C ASN A 437 -28.12 23.28 -31.27
N PHE A 438 -28.69 22.71 -32.33
CA PHE A 438 -30.12 22.77 -32.63
C PHE A 438 -30.83 21.45 -32.33
N ALA A 439 -32.14 21.51 -32.15
CA ALA A 439 -32.96 20.31 -32.10
C ALA A 439 -32.87 19.58 -33.45
N GLY A 440 -32.58 18.28 -33.42
CA GLY A 440 -32.25 17.48 -34.60
C GLY A 440 -30.75 17.15 -34.74
N ASP A 441 -29.86 17.89 -34.09
CA ASP A 441 -28.43 17.56 -34.09
C ASP A 441 -28.15 16.33 -33.22
N VAL A 442 -27.12 15.56 -33.54
CA VAL A 442 -26.76 14.30 -32.87
C VAL A 442 -25.47 14.46 -32.09
N ILE A 443 -25.50 14.26 -30.76
CA ILE A 443 -24.30 14.23 -29.91
C ILE A 443 -23.83 12.80 -29.71
N GLN A 444 -22.55 12.53 -29.92
CA GLN A 444 -21.92 11.22 -29.77
C GLN A 444 -20.66 11.33 -28.88
N LEU A 445 -20.57 10.46 -27.87
CA LEU A 445 -19.36 10.29 -27.05
C LEU A 445 -18.33 9.43 -27.77
N PHE A 446 -17.05 9.65 -27.47
CA PHE A 446 -15.92 8.87 -27.97
C PHE A 446 -14.88 8.61 -26.88
N ASP A 447 -14.23 7.45 -26.96
CA ASP A 447 -12.98 7.13 -26.27
C ASP A 447 -11.84 7.13 -27.30
N GLY A 448 -11.04 8.20 -27.28
CA GLY A 448 -10.13 8.51 -28.38
C GLY A 448 -10.89 8.66 -29.70
N GLN A 449 -10.76 7.67 -30.59
CA GLN A 449 -11.42 7.65 -31.90
C GLN A 449 -12.62 6.68 -31.95
N THR A 450 -12.84 5.88 -30.92
CA THR A 450 -13.89 4.86 -30.87
C THR A 450 -15.18 5.48 -30.34
N ALA A 451 -16.29 5.33 -31.07
CA ALA A 451 -17.59 5.82 -30.60
C ALA A 451 -18.08 5.02 -29.37
N LEU A 452 -18.60 5.74 -28.38
CA LEU A 452 -19.16 5.22 -27.13
C LEU A 452 -20.69 5.30 -27.16
N GLY A 453 -21.36 4.16 -27.25
CA GLY A 453 -22.83 4.12 -27.40
C GLY A 453 -23.31 4.69 -28.74
N THR A 454 -24.62 4.96 -28.84
CA THR A 454 -25.24 5.56 -30.04
C THR A 454 -25.42 7.06 -29.87
N GLY A 455 -25.27 7.80 -30.96
CA GLY A 455 -25.49 9.25 -30.97
C GLY A 455 -26.92 9.59 -30.57
N VAL A 456 -27.06 10.62 -29.75
CA VAL A 456 -28.35 11.08 -29.24
C VAL A 456 -28.79 12.33 -29.97
N THR A 457 -29.94 12.25 -30.64
CA THR A 457 -30.58 13.40 -31.29
C THR A 457 -31.15 14.35 -30.25
N LEU A 458 -30.72 15.61 -30.29
CA LEU A 458 -31.20 16.67 -29.43
C LEU A 458 -32.67 16.97 -29.72
N THR A 459 -33.47 17.05 -28.67
CA THR A 459 -34.85 17.54 -28.73
C THR A 459 -34.91 19.02 -28.39
N LEU A 460 -36.05 19.68 -28.69
CA LEU A 460 -36.30 21.05 -28.23
C LEU A 460 -36.20 21.18 -26.70
N ALA A 461 -36.53 20.11 -25.95
CA ALA A 461 -36.43 20.11 -24.50
C ALA A 461 -34.97 20.09 -24.00
N ASP A 462 -34.06 19.44 -24.73
CA ASP A 462 -32.63 19.39 -24.39
C ASP A 462 -31.97 20.74 -24.67
N VAL A 463 -32.30 21.36 -25.82
CA VAL A 463 -31.85 22.71 -26.16
C VAL A 463 -32.35 23.72 -25.13
N ALA A 464 -33.62 23.66 -24.73
CA ALA A 464 -34.18 24.54 -23.71
C ALA A 464 -33.56 24.32 -22.31
N ARG A 465 -33.14 23.09 -21.99
CA ARG A 465 -32.46 22.74 -20.72
C ARG A 465 -31.00 23.19 -20.70
N GLY A 466 -30.37 23.36 -21.86
CA GLY A 466 -28.98 23.84 -21.99
C GLY A 466 -27.90 22.77 -21.84
N TYR A 467 -28.26 21.52 -21.57
CA TYR A 467 -27.33 20.38 -21.48
C TYR A 467 -28.04 19.05 -21.75
N ILE A 468 -27.24 18.03 -22.04
CA ILE A 468 -27.65 16.62 -22.05
C ILE A 468 -26.66 15.78 -21.24
N ASP A 469 -27.17 14.77 -20.54
CA ASP A 469 -26.35 13.78 -19.83
C ASP A 469 -26.30 12.51 -20.67
N LEU A 470 -25.09 12.10 -21.05
CA LEU A 470 -24.84 10.89 -21.83
C LEU A 470 -24.05 9.89 -21.00
N GLN A 471 -24.37 8.62 -21.18
CA GLN A 471 -23.65 7.52 -20.57
C GLN A 471 -22.55 7.05 -21.54
N THR A 472 -21.33 6.81 -21.06
CA THR A 472 -20.26 6.24 -21.90
C THR A 472 -20.56 4.84 -22.41
N GLY A 473 -21.51 4.14 -21.79
CA GLY A 473 -21.56 2.69 -21.85
C GLY A 473 -20.43 2.08 -21.03
N VAL A 474 -20.40 0.75 -20.95
CA VAL A 474 -19.42 0.02 -20.15
C VAL A 474 -18.02 0.14 -20.75
N LEU A 475 -17.14 0.80 -20.01
CA LEU A 475 -15.70 0.92 -20.24
C LEU A 475 -14.97 -0.20 -19.47
N GLY A 476 -13.84 -0.66 -20.04
CA GLY A 476 -12.97 -1.64 -19.37
C GLY A 476 -11.98 -0.96 -18.43
N ASN A 477 -11.15 -1.73 -17.72
CA ASN A 477 -10.09 -1.15 -16.90
C ASN A 477 -8.96 -0.60 -17.78
N ALA A 478 -8.88 0.71 -17.92
CA ALA A 478 -7.83 1.43 -18.65
C ALA A 478 -7.97 2.95 -18.43
N THR A 479 -6.95 3.70 -18.86
CA THR A 479 -7.13 5.14 -19.10
C THR A 479 -7.92 5.35 -20.39
N HIS A 480 -9.05 6.04 -20.26
CA HIS A 480 -9.96 6.42 -21.33
C HIS A 480 -9.87 7.92 -21.61
N ALA A 481 -9.87 8.26 -22.89
CA ALA A 481 -9.79 9.61 -23.41
C ALA A 481 -11.19 10.08 -23.85
N ILE A 482 -12.01 10.49 -22.89
CA ILE A 482 -13.40 10.85 -23.14
C ILE A 482 -13.47 12.18 -23.90
N THR A 483 -14.12 12.14 -25.06
CA THR A 483 -14.44 13.30 -25.91
C THR A 483 -15.88 13.20 -26.41
N ALA A 484 -16.37 14.27 -27.03
CA ALA A 484 -17.70 14.31 -27.66
C ALA A 484 -17.64 15.07 -28.98
N LYS A 485 -18.54 14.72 -29.92
CA LYS A 485 -18.76 15.44 -31.18
C LYS A 485 -20.25 15.64 -31.43
N VAL A 486 -20.58 16.66 -32.20
CA VAL A 486 -21.95 16.94 -32.66
C VAL A 486 -22.01 16.76 -34.17
N THR A 487 -23.06 16.11 -34.67
CA THR A 487 -23.38 16.03 -36.09
C THR A 487 -24.69 16.76 -36.36
N ASP A 488 -24.68 17.76 -37.24
CA ASP A 488 -25.88 18.54 -37.54
C ASP A 488 -26.87 17.78 -38.45
N THR A 489 -28.05 18.36 -38.65
CA THR A 489 -29.10 17.81 -39.54
C THR A 489 -28.70 17.72 -41.02
N THR A 490 -27.60 18.37 -41.44
CA THR A 490 -27.03 18.27 -42.78
C THR A 490 -25.99 17.14 -42.90
N GLY A 491 -25.63 16.53 -41.77
CA GLY A 491 -24.63 15.47 -41.67
C GLY A 491 -23.20 15.97 -41.45
N ALA A 492 -22.98 17.27 -41.22
CA ALA A 492 -21.65 17.80 -40.90
C ALA A 492 -21.31 17.54 -39.43
N THR A 493 -20.08 17.10 -39.14
CA THR A 493 -19.62 16.78 -37.79
C THR A 493 -18.61 17.80 -37.26
N SER A 494 -18.68 18.11 -35.97
CA SER A 494 -17.79 19.05 -35.27
C SER A 494 -16.38 18.48 -35.03
N ASP A 495 -15.45 19.37 -34.66
CA ASP A 495 -14.24 18.96 -33.94
C ASP A 495 -14.60 18.29 -32.60
N ALA A 496 -13.66 17.52 -32.05
CA ALA A 496 -13.84 16.89 -30.74
C ALA A 496 -13.74 17.91 -29.60
N ALA A 497 -14.53 17.70 -28.55
CA ALA A 497 -14.37 18.39 -27.26
C ALA A 497 -12.94 18.22 -26.71
N THR A 498 -12.51 19.15 -25.85
CA THR A 498 -11.28 18.97 -25.07
C THR A 498 -11.35 17.65 -24.30
N MET A 499 -10.31 16.83 -24.46
CA MET A 499 -10.23 15.51 -23.87
C MET A 499 -10.21 15.56 -22.34
N VAL A 500 -11.02 14.69 -21.72
CA VAL A 500 -10.96 14.38 -20.29
C VAL A 500 -10.43 12.96 -20.14
N ASN A 501 -9.22 12.82 -19.58
CA ASN A 501 -8.66 11.52 -19.27
C ASN A 501 -9.25 11.01 -17.96
N VAL A 502 -9.72 9.78 -17.96
CA VAL A 502 -10.24 9.11 -16.78
C VAL A 502 -9.69 7.69 -16.78
N THR A 503 -9.09 7.26 -15.68
CA THR A 503 -8.68 5.86 -15.53
C THR A 503 -9.82 5.09 -14.88
N VAL A 504 -10.52 4.28 -15.68
CA VAL A 504 -11.44 3.30 -15.13
C VAL A 504 -10.60 2.21 -14.52
N ASP A 505 -10.80 2.00 -13.23
CA ASP A 505 -10.16 0.96 -12.45
C ASP A 505 -11.20 0.37 -11.52
N THR A 506 -11.59 -0.87 -11.78
CA THR A 506 -12.51 -1.66 -10.95
C THR A 506 -11.78 -2.73 -10.15
N VAL A 507 -10.45 -2.78 -10.25
CA VAL A 507 -9.65 -3.82 -9.61
C VAL A 507 -9.33 -3.38 -8.20
N ALA A 508 -9.85 -4.12 -7.22
CA ALA A 508 -9.45 -3.91 -5.85
C ALA A 508 -7.95 -4.18 -5.67
N PRO A 509 -7.21 -3.31 -4.96
CA PRO A 509 -5.78 -3.51 -4.73
C PRO A 509 -5.55 -4.80 -3.93
N ALA A 510 -4.53 -5.57 -4.31
CA ALA A 510 -4.15 -6.75 -3.54
C ALA A 510 -3.40 -6.32 -2.28
N VAL A 511 -3.96 -6.62 -1.09
CA VAL A 511 -3.30 -6.38 0.20
C VAL A 511 -3.14 -7.70 0.94
N ALA A 512 -1.97 -7.91 1.52
CA ALA A 512 -1.68 -9.08 2.35
C ALA A 512 -0.98 -8.66 3.63
N ILE A 513 -1.36 -9.32 4.73
CA ILE A 513 -0.56 -9.34 5.95
C ILE A 513 0.49 -10.43 5.78
N GLY A 514 1.76 -10.05 5.79
CA GLY A 514 2.90 -10.95 5.66
C GLY A 514 3.36 -11.53 7.00
N GLY A 515 3.11 -10.83 8.10
CA GLY A 515 3.48 -11.32 9.43
C GLY A 515 3.03 -10.44 10.58
N VAL A 516 3.02 -11.04 11.77
CA VAL A 516 2.85 -10.38 13.06
C VAL A 516 4.04 -10.79 13.93
N SER A 517 4.78 -9.81 14.44
CA SER A 517 5.90 -10.04 15.35
C SER A 517 5.63 -9.37 16.70
N LEU A 518 5.88 -10.08 17.80
CA LEU A 518 5.73 -9.57 19.16
C LEU A 518 6.93 -8.70 19.56
N ASN A 519 6.68 -7.54 20.16
CA ASN A 519 7.71 -6.67 20.70
C ASN A 519 7.97 -7.03 22.19
N THR A 520 8.87 -7.98 22.43
CA THR A 520 9.13 -8.56 23.77
C THR A 520 9.53 -7.53 24.84
N GLY A 521 10.15 -6.40 24.47
CA GLY A 521 10.49 -5.31 25.39
C GLY A 521 9.34 -4.40 25.82
N SER A 522 8.14 -4.57 25.25
CA SER A 522 6.96 -3.71 25.54
C SER A 522 5.64 -4.47 25.34
N LEU A 523 5.50 -5.65 25.95
CA LEU A 523 4.26 -6.45 25.91
C LEU A 523 3.03 -5.63 26.37
N PRO A 524 1.82 -5.81 25.79
CA PRO A 524 1.41 -6.64 24.65
C PRO A 524 1.62 -5.97 23.27
N SER A 525 2.66 -5.17 23.05
CA SER A 525 2.84 -4.51 21.75
C SER A 525 3.26 -5.48 20.65
N PHE A 526 2.63 -5.39 19.49
CA PHE A 526 2.93 -6.13 18.27
C PHE A 526 3.30 -5.17 17.13
N THR A 527 4.00 -5.72 16.14
CA THR A 527 4.21 -5.09 14.84
C THR A 527 3.57 -5.97 13.77
N VAL A 528 2.67 -5.40 12.98
CA VAL A 528 2.00 -6.06 11.86
C VAL A 528 2.62 -5.55 10.58
N SER A 529 3.02 -6.44 9.68
CA SER A 529 3.66 -6.07 8.41
C SER A 529 3.07 -6.84 7.23
N GLY A 530 3.29 -6.31 6.03
CA GLY A 530 2.78 -6.92 4.81
C GLY A 530 3.16 -6.19 3.56
N ILE A 531 2.42 -6.48 2.49
CA ILE A 531 2.58 -5.87 1.17
C ILE A 531 1.23 -5.39 0.63
N THR A 532 1.27 -4.32 -0.15
CA THR A 532 0.17 -3.84 -1.01
C THR A 532 0.78 -3.01 -2.15
N GLU A 533 -0.05 -2.37 -2.95
CA GLU A 533 0.42 -1.42 -3.96
C GLU A 533 1.11 -0.20 -3.31
N PRO A 534 2.23 0.30 -3.91
CA PRO A 534 2.99 1.40 -3.34
C PRO A 534 2.18 2.66 -3.05
N GLY A 535 2.43 3.27 -1.89
CA GLY A 535 1.81 4.54 -1.50
C GLY A 535 0.37 4.45 -0.99
N LEU A 536 -0.26 3.27 -1.01
CA LEU A 536 -1.61 3.11 -0.47
C LEU A 536 -1.62 3.16 1.06
N GLN A 537 -2.68 3.75 1.63
CA GLN A 537 -2.96 3.67 3.06
C GLN A 537 -3.49 2.27 3.39
N VAL A 538 -2.83 1.61 4.33
CA VAL A 538 -3.22 0.30 4.86
C VAL A 538 -3.92 0.49 6.20
N THR A 539 -5.13 -0.03 6.31
CA THR A 539 -5.93 -0.02 7.53
C THR A 539 -6.04 -1.45 8.05
N VAL A 540 -5.55 -1.70 9.26
CA VAL A 540 -5.54 -3.04 9.87
C VAL A 540 -6.66 -3.16 10.89
N TYR A 541 -7.38 -4.27 10.87
CA TYR A 541 -8.49 -4.60 11.75
C TYR A 541 -8.26 -5.94 12.44
N ASP A 542 -8.80 -6.10 13.64
CA ASP A 542 -9.05 -7.39 14.28
C ASP A 542 -10.56 -7.59 14.37
N GLY A 543 -11.08 -8.55 13.59
CA GLY A 543 -12.51 -8.65 13.34
C GLY A 543 -13.09 -7.32 12.78
N ALA A 544 -13.98 -6.68 13.53
CA ALA A 544 -14.56 -5.38 13.17
C ALA A 544 -13.83 -4.18 13.82
N THR A 545 -12.89 -4.42 14.72
CA THR A 545 -12.20 -3.38 15.50
C THR A 545 -11.02 -2.83 14.71
N LEU A 546 -10.97 -1.52 14.52
CA LEU A 546 -9.81 -0.86 13.93
C LEU A 546 -8.61 -0.94 14.87
N ILE A 547 -7.52 -1.53 14.39
CA ILE A 547 -6.25 -1.63 15.12
C ILE A 547 -5.35 -0.43 14.83
N GLY A 548 -5.29 0.01 13.57
CA GLY A 548 -4.53 1.19 13.19
C GLY A 548 -4.34 1.35 11.69
N THR A 549 -3.65 2.41 11.29
CA THR A 549 -3.35 2.73 9.89
C THR A 549 -1.87 2.99 9.68
N THR A 550 -1.36 2.62 8.50
CA THR A 550 -0.01 2.93 8.03
C THR A 550 -0.03 3.19 6.52
N VAL A 551 1.10 3.53 5.92
CA VAL A 551 1.23 3.78 4.48
C VAL A 551 2.29 2.85 3.90
N ALA A 552 2.00 2.25 2.76
CA ALA A 552 2.98 1.43 2.04
C ALA A 552 4.07 2.30 1.43
N GLY A 553 5.33 1.84 1.56
CA GLY A 553 6.48 2.47 0.92
C GLY A 553 6.43 2.36 -0.60
N ASN A 554 7.43 2.95 -1.26
CA ASN A 554 7.54 2.94 -2.73
C ASN A 554 7.76 1.53 -3.33
N ASP A 555 8.15 0.56 -2.49
CA ASP A 555 8.31 -0.85 -2.85
C ASP A 555 7.07 -1.70 -2.49
N GLY A 556 6.00 -1.08 -1.98
CA GLY A 556 4.77 -1.76 -1.58
C GLY A 556 4.82 -2.39 -0.19
N SER A 557 5.97 -2.35 0.50
CA SER A 557 6.09 -2.86 1.87
C SER A 557 5.44 -1.92 2.88
N TRP A 558 4.79 -2.46 3.90
CA TRP A 558 4.21 -1.67 4.99
C TRP A 558 4.42 -2.31 6.35
N SER A 559 4.46 -1.48 7.38
CA SER A 559 4.62 -1.89 8.79
C SER A 559 3.81 -0.97 9.71
N LEU A 560 3.08 -1.58 10.64
CA LEU A 560 2.30 -0.93 11.69
C LEU A 560 2.80 -1.41 13.06
N ALA A 561 3.59 -0.58 13.74
CA ALA A 561 4.14 -0.88 15.07
C ALA A 561 3.24 -0.34 16.20
N GLY A 562 3.38 -0.90 17.41
CA GLY A 562 2.64 -0.42 18.59
C GLY A 562 1.22 -0.95 18.69
N VAL A 563 0.91 -2.03 17.98
CA VAL A 563 -0.41 -2.66 17.95
C VAL A 563 -0.67 -3.38 19.27
N THR A 564 -1.78 -3.07 19.95
CA THR A 564 -2.27 -3.86 21.09
C THR A 564 -3.44 -4.71 20.62
N LEU A 565 -3.32 -6.03 20.78
CA LEU A 565 -4.40 -6.98 20.48
C LEU A 565 -5.30 -7.18 21.70
N VAL A 566 -6.54 -7.60 21.47
CA VAL A 566 -7.49 -7.91 22.55
C VAL A 566 -7.32 -9.36 23.02
N GLU A 567 -7.80 -9.65 24.24
CA GLU A 567 -7.81 -11.00 24.78
C GLU A 567 -8.64 -11.95 23.88
N GLY A 568 -8.09 -13.14 23.64
CA GLY A 568 -8.69 -14.18 22.79
C GLY A 568 -7.96 -14.40 21.46
N ALA A 569 -8.61 -15.16 20.58
CA ALA A 569 -8.11 -15.41 19.24
C ALA A 569 -8.27 -14.16 18.38
N ASN A 570 -7.18 -13.70 17.76
CA ASN A 570 -7.16 -12.49 16.94
C ASN A 570 -7.06 -12.86 15.46
N GLY A 571 -7.96 -12.32 14.65
CA GLY A 571 -8.05 -12.54 13.21
C GLY A 571 -7.85 -11.23 12.50
N LEU A 572 -6.61 -10.97 12.08
CA LEU A 572 -6.26 -9.69 11.48
C LEU A 572 -6.64 -9.65 10.00
N THR A 573 -7.21 -8.55 9.58
CA THR A 573 -7.39 -8.22 8.17
C THR A 573 -6.83 -6.86 7.88
N ALA A 574 -6.23 -6.69 6.71
CA ALA A 574 -5.81 -5.41 6.20
C ALA A 574 -6.75 -5.01 5.07
N LYS A 575 -7.11 -3.73 5.02
CA LYS A 575 -7.84 -3.12 3.91
C LYS A 575 -7.05 -1.97 3.35
N THR A 576 -7.08 -1.83 2.04
CA THR A 576 -6.51 -0.71 1.32
C THR A 576 -7.54 -0.24 0.32
N THR A 577 -7.60 1.08 0.13
CA THR A 577 -8.44 1.68 -0.91
C THR A 577 -7.52 2.36 -1.90
N ASP A 578 -7.66 2.04 -3.18
CA ASP A 578 -6.93 2.72 -4.26
C ASP A 578 -7.52 4.11 -4.55
N LEU A 579 -7.01 4.80 -5.57
CA LEU A 579 -7.49 6.11 -5.98
C LEU A 579 -8.88 6.07 -6.65
N ALA A 580 -9.28 4.94 -7.23
CA ALA A 580 -10.59 4.74 -7.82
C ALA A 580 -11.67 4.42 -6.78
N GLY A 581 -11.28 4.10 -5.55
CA GLY A 581 -12.19 3.75 -4.46
C GLY A 581 -12.40 2.25 -4.32
N ASN A 582 -11.70 1.41 -5.09
CA ASN A 582 -11.82 -0.03 -4.91
C ASN A 582 -11.16 -0.44 -3.61
N VAL A 583 -11.87 -1.27 -2.85
CA VAL A 583 -11.40 -1.72 -1.53
C VAL A 583 -10.83 -3.12 -1.65
N GLY A 584 -9.51 -3.20 -1.53
CA GLY A 584 -8.77 -4.43 -1.32
C GLY A 584 -8.92 -4.92 0.11
N GLY A 585 -9.10 -6.23 0.28
CA GLY A 585 -9.10 -6.88 1.59
C GLY A 585 -8.13 -8.05 1.59
N SER A 586 -7.36 -8.19 2.67
CA SER A 586 -6.52 -9.36 2.87
C SER A 586 -7.37 -10.55 3.30
N LEU A 587 -6.83 -11.75 3.11
CA LEU A 587 -7.28 -12.90 3.89
C LEU A 587 -7.08 -12.63 5.38
N VAL A 588 -7.83 -13.34 6.21
CA VAL A 588 -7.65 -13.30 7.66
C VAL A 588 -6.30 -13.91 8.00
N PHE A 589 -5.41 -13.11 8.58
CA PHE A 589 -4.18 -13.56 9.20
C PHE A 589 -4.46 -13.93 10.65
N VAL A 590 -4.30 -15.21 11.00
CA VAL A 590 -4.51 -15.69 12.37
C VAL A 590 -3.31 -15.27 13.21
N ALA A 591 -3.47 -14.20 13.99
CA ALA A 591 -2.45 -13.73 14.91
C ALA A 591 -2.37 -14.63 16.16
N PRO A 592 -1.30 -14.52 16.98
CA PRO A 592 -1.22 -15.24 18.24
C PRO A 592 -2.44 -14.96 19.14
N THR A 593 -2.91 -16.00 19.83
CA THR A 593 -4.00 -15.86 20.80
C THR A 593 -3.48 -15.19 22.06
N LEU A 594 -4.11 -14.10 22.49
CA LEU A 594 -3.72 -13.37 23.70
C LEU A 594 -4.50 -13.91 24.91
N VAL A 595 -3.80 -14.21 26.00
CA VAL A 595 -4.38 -14.72 27.26
C VAL A 595 -3.99 -13.76 28.37
N SER A 596 -4.92 -13.02 28.97
CA SER A 596 -4.57 -11.91 29.90
C SER A 596 -5.29 -11.88 31.23
N THR A 597 -6.49 -12.46 31.36
CA THR A 597 -7.28 -12.36 32.59
C THR A 597 -7.93 -13.66 33.04
N ALA A 598 -8.26 -14.59 32.13
CA ALA A 598 -8.84 -15.90 32.45
C ALA A 598 -7.99 -17.08 31.96
N PRO A 599 -8.07 -18.26 32.59
CA PRO A 599 -7.47 -19.48 32.07
C PRO A 599 -8.05 -19.86 30.71
N VAL A 600 -7.18 -20.16 29.75
CA VAL A 600 -7.54 -20.69 28.42
C VAL A 600 -7.00 -22.12 28.33
N SER A 601 -7.87 -23.09 28.08
CA SER A 601 -7.46 -24.49 27.96
C SER A 601 -7.28 -24.92 26.50
N VAL A 602 -6.17 -25.59 26.20
CA VAL A 602 -5.85 -26.19 24.89
C VAL A 602 -5.97 -27.70 24.99
N ASN A 603 -6.85 -28.28 24.17
CA ASN A 603 -7.04 -29.73 23.99
C ASN A 603 -6.72 -30.16 22.55
N SER A 604 -6.98 -31.42 22.20
CA SER A 604 -6.68 -31.98 20.88
C SER A 604 -7.46 -31.33 19.70
N ALA A 605 -8.52 -30.58 19.97
CA ALA A 605 -9.32 -29.89 18.95
C ALA A 605 -8.91 -28.42 18.72
N SER A 606 -8.02 -27.87 19.54
CA SER A 606 -7.60 -26.46 19.50
C SER A 606 -6.18 -26.34 18.95
N THR A 607 -6.04 -26.31 17.63
CA THR A 607 -4.77 -26.02 16.96
C THR A 607 -4.71 -24.54 16.57
N THR A 608 -3.77 -23.77 17.14
CA THR A 608 -3.44 -22.42 16.66
C THR A 608 -2.10 -22.45 15.94
N SER A 609 -2.08 -21.98 14.68
CA SER A 609 -0.86 -22.05 13.85
C SER A 609 0.24 -21.09 14.34
N MET A 610 -0.11 -20.03 15.06
CA MET A 610 0.83 -18.96 15.49
C MET A 610 1.04 -18.90 17.00
N GLY A 611 0.51 -19.87 17.75
CA GLY A 611 0.75 -20.01 19.19
C GLY A 611 0.02 -18.97 20.06
N TYR A 612 0.61 -18.62 21.20
CA TYR A 612 -0.05 -17.90 22.30
C TYR A 612 0.84 -16.84 22.93
N VAL A 613 0.25 -15.75 23.40
CA VAL A 613 0.92 -14.76 24.24
C VAL A 613 0.17 -14.67 25.56
N VAL A 614 0.85 -14.92 26.68
CA VAL A 614 0.23 -15.00 28.01
C VAL A 614 0.75 -13.88 28.90
N LEU A 615 -0.13 -12.99 29.34
CA LEU A 615 0.19 -11.77 30.07
C LEU A 615 -0.74 -11.59 31.28
N GLY A 616 -0.56 -10.50 32.02
CA GLY A 616 -1.42 -10.13 33.14
C GLY A 616 -1.47 -11.24 34.19
N SER A 617 -2.70 -11.63 34.53
CA SER A 617 -2.99 -12.82 35.36
C SER A 617 -3.48 -14.00 34.52
N GLY A 618 -3.28 -13.95 33.19
CA GLY A 618 -3.69 -14.98 32.25
C GLY A 618 -2.94 -16.29 32.47
N VAL A 619 -3.64 -17.40 32.23
CA VAL A 619 -3.08 -18.75 32.34
C VAL A 619 -3.44 -19.56 31.09
N LEU A 620 -2.47 -20.25 30.49
CA LEU A 620 -2.71 -21.18 29.39
C LEU A 620 -2.57 -22.63 29.89
N ASP A 621 -3.68 -23.36 29.97
CA ASP A 621 -3.70 -24.77 30.39
C ASP A 621 -3.62 -25.70 29.17
N VAL A 622 -2.48 -26.35 28.95
CA VAL A 622 -2.36 -27.36 27.90
C VAL A 622 -2.73 -28.72 28.49
N VAL A 623 -3.97 -29.15 28.27
CA VAL A 623 -4.53 -30.38 28.85
C VAL A 623 -4.05 -31.63 28.10
N SER A 624 -4.41 -32.81 28.60
CA SER A 624 -4.10 -34.09 27.95
C SER A 624 -4.56 -34.13 26.49
N GLY A 625 -3.65 -34.49 25.57
CA GLY A 625 -3.89 -34.49 24.12
C GLY A 625 -3.81 -33.11 23.45
N GLY A 626 -3.69 -32.03 24.22
CA GLY A 626 -3.37 -30.70 23.71
C GLY A 626 -1.92 -30.61 23.26
N ASN A 627 -1.69 -30.02 22.09
CA ASN A 627 -0.37 -29.76 21.56
C ASN A 627 -0.31 -28.31 21.04
N VAL A 628 0.57 -27.51 21.62
CA VAL A 628 0.88 -26.16 21.15
C VAL A 628 2.28 -26.17 20.55
N SER A 629 2.34 -26.29 19.22
CA SER A 629 3.60 -26.31 18.47
C SER A 629 4.05 -24.92 17.98
N GLY A 630 3.11 -23.96 17.90
CA GLY A 630 3.41 -22.56 17.59
C GLY A 630 4.06 -21.85 18.77
N GLN A 631 4.74 -20.71 18.50
CA GLN A 631 5.47 -19.95 19.53
C GLN A 631 4.57 -19.54 20.71
N ILE A 632 5.00 -19.84 21.93
CA ILE A 632 4.34 -19.36 23.14
C ILE A 632 5.22 -18.29 23.75
N THR A 633 4.70 -17.10 24.03
CA THR A 633 5.42 -16.09 24.81
C THR A 633 4.71 -15.83 26.13
N ILE A 634 5.39 -16.08 27.23
CA ILE A 634 4.87 -15.81 28.58
C ILE A 634 5.48 -14.49 29.06
N GLY A 635 4.67 -13.45 29.18
CA GLY A 635 5.02 -12.19 29.84
C GLY A 635 4.97 -12.35 31.35
N ASN A 636 3.98 -11.77 32.02
CA ASN A 636 3.78 -11.87 33.47
C ASN A 636 2.69 -12.87 33.90
N GLY A 637 2.08 -13.59 32.95
CA GLY A 637 1.12 -14.66 33.21
C GLY A 637 1.81 -16.03 33.36
N GLY A 638 1.07 -17.11 33.12
CA GLY A 638 1.65 -18.45 33.19
C GLY A 638 1.09 -19.49 32.23
N VAL A 639 1.85 -20.56 32.01
CA VAL A 639 1.43 -21.73 31.23
C VAL A 639 1.44 -22.94 32.15
N VAL A 640 0.38 -23.75 32.13
CA VAL A 640 0.33 -25.03 32.84
C VAL A 640 0.22 -26.14 31.80
N VAL A 641 1.29 -26.88 31.57
CA VAL A 641 1.29 -28.06 30.71
C VAL A 641 0.90 -29.25 31.56
N LEU A 642 -0.35 -29.69 31.48
CA LEU A 642 -0.85 -30.80 32.26
C LEU A 642 -0.37 -32.15 31.70
N ASN A 643 -0.56 -33.23 32.46
CA ASN A 643 -0.15 -34.57 32.04
C ASN A 643 -0.76 -34.95 30.67
N GLY A 644 0.08 -35.37 29.73
CA GLY A 644 -0.30 -35.67 28.34
C GLY A 644 -0.48 -34.45 27.44
N GLY A 645 -0.32 -33.23 27.95
CA GLY A 645 -0.19 -32.00 27.16
C GLY A 645 1.23 -31.82 26.61
N THR A 646 1.38 -31.03 25.55
CA THR A 646 2.67 -30.74 24.92
C THR A 646 2.79 -29.28 24.51
N THR A 647 3.89 -28.62 24.85
CA THR A 647 4.27 -27.30 24.35
C THR A 647 5.62 -27.34 23.63
N GLN A 648 5.80 -26.49 22.63
CA GLN A 648 7.06 -26.28 21.92
C GLN A 648 7.32 -24.79 21.77
N HIS A 649 8.58 -24.39 21.73
CA HIS A 649 9.00 -23.02 21.43
C HIS A 649 8.43 -21.99 22.44
N THR A 650 8.42 -22.33 23.72
CA THR A 650 7.98 -21.38 24.75
C THR A 650 9.09 -20.41 25.12
N GLU A 651 8.83 -19.12 25.05
CA GLU A 651 9.71 -18.05 25.50
C GLU A 651 9.12 -17.43 26.78
N ILE A 652 9.79 -17.65 27.91
CA ILE A 652 9.38 -17.16 29.23
C ILE A 652 10.14 -15.89 29.56
N LEU A 653 9.42 -14.77 29.62
CA LEU A 653 9.95 -13.44 29.92
C LEU A 653 9.87 -13.13 31.41
N ASN A 654 10.27 -11.92 31.79
CA ASN A 654 10.30 -11.49 33.19
C ASN A 654 8.91 -11.55 33.85
N GLY A 655 8.82 -12.28 34.96
CA GLY A 655 7.58 -12.52 35.71
C GLY A 655 6.73 -13.65 35.17
N GLY A 656 7.14 -14.27 34.07
CA GLY A 656 6.42 -15.37 33.42
C GLY A 656 6.77 -16.69 34.04
N VAL A 657 5.79 -17.59 34.11
CA VAL A 657 5.98 -18.90 34.74
C VAL A 657 5.39 -20.01 33.88
N GLN A 658 6.17 -21.05 33.58
CA GLN A 658 5.68 -22.28 32.96
C GLN A 658 5.74 -23.44 33.97
N TYR A 659 4.65 -24.18 34.09
CA TYR A 659 4.51 -25.35 34.95
C TYR A 659 4.30 -26.61 34.11
N ASP A 660 5.31 -27.49 34.07
CA ASP A 660 5.33 -28.66 33.20
C ASP A 660 5.04 -29.95 33.98
N TYR A 661 3.79 -30.42 33.92
CA TYR A 661 3.37 -31.79 34.29
C TYR A 661 3.29 -32.72 33.06
N GLY A 662 3.32 -32.16 31.86
CA GLY A 662 3.36 -32.85 30.57
C GLY A 662 4.71 -32.67 29.87
N ASN A 663 4.72 -32.47 28.55
CA ASN A 663 5.96 -32.33 27.79
C ASN A 663 6.17 -30.87 27.34
N ALA A 664 7.37 -30.33 27.52
CA ALA A 664 7.81 -29.06 26.96
C ALA A 664 9.06 -29.29 26.11
N SER A 665 9.17 -28.67 24.94
CA SER A 665 10.41 -28.64 24.17
C SER A 665 10.80 -27.23 23.76
N ASP A 666 12.11 -27.01 23.60
CA ASP A 666 12.67 -25.78 23.04
C ASP A 666 12.25 -24.52 23.83
N THR A 667 12.10 -24.67 25.15
CA THR A 667 11.76 -23.56 26.04
C THR A 667 12.96 -22.63 26.22
N ILE A 668 12.80 -21.34 26.00
CA ILE A 668 13.78 -20.30 26.34
C ILE A 668 13.30 -19.58 27.60
N VAL A 669 14.05 -19.68 28.68
CA VAL A 669 13.78 -18.98 29.94
C VAL A 669 14.68 -17.75 30.02
N ARG A 670 14.11 -16.56 29.82
CA ARG A 670 14.84 -15.28 29.88
C ARG A 670 15.00 -14.78 31.30
N ALA A 671 15.73 -13.68 31.45
CA ALA A 671 15.90 -12.97 32.71
C ALA A 671 14.55 -12.70 33.42
N GLY A 672 14.40 -13.23 34.64
CA GLY A 672 13.20 -13.11 35.45
C GLY A 672 12.06 -14.08 35.10
N GLY A 673 12.22 -14.90 34.06
CA GLY A 673 11.29 -15.99 33.74
C GLY A 673 11.60 -17.26 34.51
N GLN A 674 10.57 -18.10 34.71
CA GLN A 674 10.67 -19.34 35.48
C GLN A 674 10.03 -20.53 34.75
N GLN A 675 10.73 -21.66 34.71
CA GLN A 675 10.16 -22.95 34.30
C GLN A 675 10.20 -23.93 35.48
N HIS A 676 9.09 -24.58 35.80
CA HIS A 676 9.00 -25.57 36.86
C HIS A 676 8.53 -26.90 36.25
N VAL A 677 9.39 -27.92 36.25
CA VAL A 677 9.08 -29.23 35.70
C VAL A 677 8.66 -30.17 36.84
N TYR A 678 7.36 -30.44 36.92
CA TYR A 678 6.68 -31.18 37.98
C TYR A 678 6.52 -32.67 37.68
N PHE A 679 5.90 -33.41 38.61
CA PHE A 679 5.74 -34.85 38.59
C PHE A 679 5.19 -35.40 37.27
N GLY A 680 5.97 -36.27 36.62
CA GLY A 680 5.66 -36.87 35.32
C GLY A 680 5.93 -35.96 34.12
N GLY A 681 6.36 -34.71 34.35
CA GLY A 681 6.70 -33.75 33.34
C GLY A 681 8.09 -33.99 32.75
N LYS A 682 8.24 -33.65 31.46
CA LYS A 682 9.50 -33.70 30.72
C LYS A 682 9.75 -32.37 30.02
N ALA A 683 10.94 -31.79 30.19
CA ALA A 683 11.38 -30.65 29.39
C ALA A 683 12.63 -31.02 28.58
N ASP A 684 12.63 -30.79 27.27
CA ASP A 684 13.75 -31.10 26.39
C ASP A 684 14.26 -29.85 25.66
N GLY A 685 15.58 -29.64 25.65
CA GLY A 685 16.17 -28.52 24.93
C GLY A 685 15.93 -27.15 25.57
N THR A 686 15.64 -27.09 26.89
CA THR A 686 15.46 -25.79 27.56
C THR A 686 16.76 -24.98 27.52
N THR A 687 16.70 -23.73 27.06
CA THR A 687 17.77 -22.74 27.23
C THR A 687 17.42 -21.80 28.37
N VAL A 688 18.15 -21.86 29.48
CA VAL A 688 17.99 -20.96 30.62
C VAL A 688 19.03 -19.85 30.50
N GLU A 689 18.61 -18.67 30.05
CA GLU A 689 19.49 -17.51 29.90
C GLU A 689 19.89 -16.89 31.25
N ALA A 690 20.86 -15.97 31.24
CA ALA A 690 21.28 -15.28 32.44
C ALA A 690 20.10 -14.58 33.14
N GLY A 691 19.92 -14.86 34.43
CA GLY A 691 18.79 -14.38 35.23
C GLY A 691 17.49 -15.17 35.05
N GLY A 692 17.44 -16.14 34.14
CA GLY A 692 16.36 -17.12 34.03
C GLY A 692 16.53 -18.25 35.04
N TYR A 693 15.44 -18.99 35.30
CA TYR A 693 15.39 -19.96 36.38
C TYR A 693 14.58 -21.21 36.01
N GLN A 694 15.12 -22.40 36.30
CA GLN A 694 14.44 -23.69 36.09
C GLN A 694 14.45 -24.56 37.36
N ASP A 695 13.29 -25.07 37.78
CA ASP A 695 13.17 -26.13 38.79
C ASP A 695 12.84 -27.48 38.15
N VAL A 696 13.46 -28.54 38.67
CA VAL A 696 13.22 -29.93 38.29
C VAL A 696 12.78 -30.70 39.54
N TYR A 697 11.47 -30.92 39.68
CA TYR A 697 10.85 -31.57 40.83
C TYR A 697 10.83 -33.11 40.75
N SER A 698 10.27 -33.73 41.79
CA SER A 698 10.19 -35.19 41.91
C SER A 698 9.55 -35.87 40.71
N SER A 699 10.17 -36.94 40.22
CA SER A 699 9.74 -37.76 39.08
C SER A 699 9.55 -36.96 37.79
N SER A 700 10.30 -35.87 37.63
CA SER A 700 10.38 -35.10 36.40
C SER A 700 11.77 -35.24 35.78
N THR A 701 11.85 -35.01 34.47
CA THR A 701 13.10 -35.15 33.73
C THR A 701 13.30 -33.96 32.82
N VAL A 702 14.49 -33.35 32.89
CA VAL A 702 14.92 -32.38 31.89
C VAL A 702 16.10 -32.93 31.10
N THR A 703 16.10 -32.74 29.79
CA THR A 703 17.14 -33.20 28.87
C THR A 703 17.69 -32.03 28.05
N ASN A 704 18.98 -32.09 27.69
CA ASN A 704 19.61 -31.14 26.75
C ASN A 704 19.51 -29.67 27.19
N VAL A 705 19.66 -29.39 28.49
CA VAL A 705 19.52 -28.01 29.00
C VAL A 705 20.79 -27.20 28.74
N THR A 706 20.65 -26.03 28.11
CA THR A 706 21.74 -25.03 28.05
C THR A 706 21.56 -24.01 29.17
N LEU A 707 22.51 -23.94 30.10
CA LEU A 707 22.36 -23.20 31.35
C LEU A 707 23.35 -22.02 31.46
N LYS A 708 22.81 -20.80 31.43
CA LYS A 708 23.48 -19.52 31.76
C LYS A 708 22.86 -18.85 32.99
N GLY A 709 21.62 -19.20 33.32
CA GLY A 709 20.92 -18.79 34.54
C GLY A 709 21.06 -19.83 35.65
N GLN A 710 19.96 -20.12 36.33
CA GLN A 710 19.94 -21.06 37.45
C GLN A 710 19.05 -22.27 37.17
N GLN A 711 19.52 -23.46 37.56
CA GLN A 711 18.74 -24.69 37.58
C GLN A 711 18.79 -25.31 38.97
N GLN A 712 17.64 -25.68 39.54
CA GLN A 712 17.56 -26.49 40.76
C GLN A 712 16.99 -27.87 40.43
N VAL A 713 17.76 -28.90 40.72
CA VAL A 713 17.34 -30.31 40.62
C VAL A 713 16.99 -30.79 42.01
N LEU A 714 15.69 -30.91 42.30
CA LEU A 714 15.15 -31.21 43.61
C LEU A 714 14.97 -32.73 43.82
N ALA A 715 14.53 -33.12 45.01
CA ALA A 715 14.36 -34.52 45.40
C ALA A 715 13.53 -35.34 44.39
N GLY A 716 14.14 -36.37 43.80
CA GLY A 716 13.56 -37.25 42.79
C GLY A 716 13.49 -36.66 41.38
N GLY A 717 13.97 -35.43 41.16
CA GLY A 717 14.11 -34.83 39.84
C GLY A 717 15.40 -35.29 39.16
N SER A 718 15.37 -35.32 37.83
CA SER A 718 16.51 -35.74 37.00
C SER A 718 16.84 -34.70 35.93
N ALA A 719 18.10 -34.27 35.86
CA ALA A 719 18.60 -33.44 34.76
C ALA A 719 19.71 -34.15 33.99
N ILE A 720 19.50 -34.33 32.70
CA ILE A 720 20.32 -35.17 31.84
C ILE A 720 20.88 -34.31 30.70
N ASP A 721 22.17 -34.45 30.39
CA ASP A 721 22.84 -33.72 29.31
C ASP A 721 22.73 -32.18 29.47
N THR A 722 22.83 -31.69 30.71
CA THR A 722 22.87 -30.25 31.01
C THR A 722 24.26 -29.69 30.70
N THR A 723 24.33 -28.65 29.87
CA THR A 723 25.55 -27.86 29.64
C THR A 723 25.51 -26.56 30.45
N VAL A 724 26.31 -26.50 31.51
CA VAL A 724 26.49 -25.32 32.38
C VAL A 724 27.58 -24.43 31.81
N THR A 725 27.20 -23.26 31.30
CA THR A 725 28.11 -22.30 30.66
C THR A 725 28.44 -21.13 31.58
N SER A 726 29.25 -20.18 31.12
CA SER A 726 29.66 -19.00 31.90
C SER A 726 28.47 -18.27 32.55
N GLY A 727 28.49 -18.17 33.88
CA GLY A 727 27.42 -17.55 34.69
C GLY A 727 26.28 -18.51 35.07
N GLY A 728 26.25 -19.70 34.48
CA GLY A 728 25.30 -20.76 34.79
C GLY A 728 25.57 -21.41 36.15
N TYR A 729 24.51 -21.71 36.88
CA TYR A 729 24.55 -22.34 38.20
C TYR A 729 23.54 -23.49 38.28
N GLN A 730 24.04 -24.72 38.39
CA GLN A 730 23.22 -25.91 38.63
C GLN A 730 23.34 -26.34 40.10
N TYR A 731 22.24 -26.28 40.84
CA TYR A 731 22.14 -26.82 42.20
C TYR A 731 21.41 -28.16 42.17
N VAL A 732 22.06 -29.22 42.63
CA VAL A 732 21.48 -30.56 42.79
C VAL A 732 21.21 -30.77 44.27
N GLY A 733 19.95 -30.64 44.66
CA GLY A 733 19.50 -30.78 46.04
C GLY A 733 19.41 -32.25 46.48
N ASN A 734 19.18 -32.46 47.78
CA ASN A 734 19.04 -33.80 48.37
C ASN A 734 18.03 -34.67 47.59
N GLY A 735 18.46 -35.85 47.15
CA GLY A 735 17.67 -36.79 46.36
C GLY A 735 17.52 -36.42 44.88
N GLY A 736 18.08 -35.30 44.44
CA GLY A 736 18.19 -34.93 43.03
C GLY A 736 19.27 -35.73 42.32
N HIS A 737 19.08 -35.93 41.00
CA HIS A 737 19.98 -36.71 40.17
C HIS A 737 20.37 -35.94 38.91
N THR A 738 21.66 -35.97 38.55
CA THR A 738 22.13 -35.44 37.27
C THR A 738 22.96 -36.48 36.53
N GLU A 739 22.89 -36.48 35.21
CA GLU A 739 23.63 -37.42 34.37
C GLU A 739 24.24 -36.65 33.18
N ARG A 740 25.52 -36.91 32.88
CA ARG A 740 26.26 -36.28 31.77
C ARG A 740 26.20 -34.74 31.77
N THR A 741 26.33 -34.14 32.96
CA THR A 741 26.44 -32.67 33.03
C THR A 741 27.81 -32.23 32.48
N VAL A 742 27.83 -31.26 31.57
CA VAL A 742 29.04 -30.60 31.09
C VAL A 742 29.17 -29.24 31.74
N ILE A 743 30.27 -28.98 32.44
CA ILE A 743 30.54 -27.71 33.12
C ILE A 743 31.67 -26.99 32.40
N GLU A 744 31.30 -26.04 31.55
CA GLU A 744 32.23 -25.21 30.78
C GLU A 744 32.86 -24.11 31.65
N THR A 745 33.84 -23.41 31.07
CA THR A 745 34.54 -22.31 31.76
C THR A 745 33.56 -21.26 32.29
N GLY A 746 33.66 -20.99 33.60
CA GLY A 746 32.79 -20.04 34.31
C GLY A 746 31.41 -20.58 34.70
N GLY A 747 31.11 -21.85 34.40
CA GLY A 747 29.93 -22.57 34.90
C GLY A 747 30.19 -23.21 36.26
N LEU A 748 29.13 -23.41 37.04
CA LEU A 748 29.21 -23.98 38.39
C LEU A 748 28.12 -25.01 38.65
N GLN A 749 28.50 -26.17 39.20
CA GLN A 749 27.58 -27.17 39.74
C GLN A 749 27.81 -27.34 41.25
N TYR A 750 26.73 -27.42 42.01
CA TYR A 750 26.74 -27.72 43.44
C TYR A 750 25.88 -28.96 43.71
N VAL A 751 26.51 -30.03 44.18
CA VAL A 751 25.87 -31.32 44.48
C VAL A 751 25.75 -31.47 45.99
N ASP A 752 24.55 -31.28 46.52
CA ASP A 752 24.27 -31.26 47.95
C ASP A 752 24.27 -32.66 48.58
N THR A 753 24.26 -32.73 49.90
CA THR A 753 24.21 -33.99 50.66
C THR A 753 22.99 -34.81 50.26
N GLY A 754 23.20 -36.07 49.87
CA GLY A 754 22.14 -36.97 49.38
C GLY A 754 21.76 -36.78 47.92
N ALA A 755 22.36 -35.82 47.22
CA ALA A 755 22.26 -35.71 45.76
C ALA A 755 23.23 -36.67 45.05
N THR A 756 22.94 -36.99 43.79
CA THR A 756 23.79 -37.84 42.95
C THR A 756 24.10 -37.17 41.61
N THR A 757 25.31 -37.36 41.11
CA THR A 757 25.70 -36.99 39.76
C THR A 757 26.51 -38.09 39.12
N ASP A 758 26.17 -38.44 37.88
CA ASP A 758 26.87 -39.46 37.09
C ASP A 758 27.46 -38.82 35.83
N ASP A 759 28.70 -39.18 35.50
CA ASP A 759 29.40 -38.79 34.28
C ASP A 759 29.54 -37.28 34.04
N THR A 760 29.73 -36.48 35.11
CA THR A 760 29.99 -35.05 34.96
C THR A 760 31.35 -34.78 34.28
N VAL A 761 31.35 -33.91 33.28
CA VAL A 761 32.54 -33.46 32.54
C VAL A 761 32.84 -31.99 32.84
N ILE A 762 33.99 -31.70 33.44
CA ILE A 762 34.40 -30.33 33.80
C ILE A 762 35.45 -29.82 32.80
N ASN A 763 35.06 -28.83 31.98
CA ASN A 763 35.88 -28.19 30.95
C ASN A 763 36.23 -26.73 31.34
N GLY A 764 36.92 -26.55 32.46
CA GLY A 764 37.28 -25.21 32.97
C GLY A 764 36.30 -24.62 33.98
N GLY A 765 35.18 -25.30 34.25
CA GLY A 765 34.21 -24.91 35.27
C GLY A 765 34.55 -25.41 36.67
N PHE A 766 33.56 -25.32 37.58
CA PHE A 766 33.72 -25.71 38.98
C PHE A 766 32.60 -26.62 39.47
N GLN A 767 32.95 -27.67 40.22
CA GLN A 767 31.99 -28.56 40.88
C GLN A 767 32.24 -28.62 42.40
N PHE A 768 31.19 -28.49 43.21
CA PHE A 768 31.20 -28.82 44.63
C PHE A 768 30.41 -30.11 44.85
N VAL A 769 30.99 -31.10 45.54
CA VAL A 769 30.39 -32.42 45.77
C VAL A 769 30.32 -32.69 47.27
N ASN A 770 29.16 -32.44 47.87
CA ASN A 770 28.79 -32.89 49.23
C ASN A 770 27.95 -34.17 49.21
N GLY A 771 27.30 -34.47 48.08
CA GLY A 771 26.59 -35.72 47.81
C GLY A 771 27.50 -36.81 47.26
N SER A 772 27.05 -37.50 46.20
CA SER A 772 27.83 -38.51 45.48
C SER A 772 28.08 -38.10 44.03
N SER A 773 29.30 -38.28 43.54
CA SER A 773 29.70 -38.13 42.15
C SER A 773 30.30 -39.44 41.64
N THR A 774 29.83 -39.97 40.52
CA THR A 774 30.29 -41.23 39.93
C THR A 774 30.73 -41.02 38.50
N GLY A 775 31.89 -41.55 38.12
CA GLY A 775 32.43 -41.44 36.78
C GLY A 775 32.86 -40.00 36.43
N GLY A 776 32.83 -39.69 35.14
CA GLY A 776 33.13 -38.34 34.66
C GLY A 776 34.62 -37.97 34.62
N SER A 777 34.88 -36.71 34.25
CA SER A 777 36.26 -36.21 34.13
C SER A 777 36.42 -34.74 34.48
N ILE A 778 37.60 -34.40 35.01
CA ILE A 778 37.99 -33.04 35.38
C ILE A 778 39.14 -32.60 34.48
N GLY A 779 38.85 -31.79 33.45
CA GLY A 779 39.83 -31.08 32.62
C GLY A 779 40.28 -29.79 33.30
N GLY A 780 40.58 -28.72 32.54
CA GLY A 780 41.11 -27.43 33.04
C GLY A 780 40.31 -26.66 34.11
N GLY A 781 39.31 -27.28 34.74
CA GLY A 781 38.53 -26.79 35.87
C GLY A 781 38.84 -27.57 37.16
N GLN A 782 37.93 -27.52 38.13
CA GLN A 782 38.17 -28.04 39.49
C GLN A 782 36.94 -28.77 40.05
N SER A 783 37.16 -29.80 40.88
CA SER A 783 36.11 -30.40 41.73
C SER A 783 36.53 -30.39 43.19
N GLN A 784 35.64 -29.97 44.09
CA GLN A 784 35.81 -30.05 45.53
C GLN A 784 34.89 -31.11 46.12
N THR A 785 35.46 -32.18 46.66
CA THR A 785 34.77 -33.35 47.21
C THR A 785 34.77 -33.29 48.74
N GLY A 786 33.63 -32.93 49.32
CA GLY A 786 33.31 -33.12 50.75
C GLY A 786 32.43 -34.34 51.02
N GLY A 787 31.81 -34.92 49.98
CA GLY A 787 31.01 -36.15 50.02
C GLY A 787 31.76 -37.33 49.41
N ILE A 788 31.13 -38.05 48.49
CA ILE A 788 31.71 -39.24 47.84
C ILE A 788 32.01 -38.95 46.37
N ALA A 789 33.20 -39.32 45.90
CA ALA A 789 33.56 -39.35 44.48
C ALA A 789 34.05 -40.74 44.08
N THR A 790 33.57 -41.32 42.99
CA THR A 790 33.99 -42.67 42.54
C THR A 790 34.33 -42.67 41.07
N ASN A 791 35.41 -43.35 40.67
CA ASN A 791 35.83 -43.55 39.28
C ASN A 791 36.01 -42.25 38.47
N VAL A 792 36.46 -41.17 39.11
CA VAL A 792 36.71 -39.87 38.46
C VAL A 792 38.06 -39.88 37.73
N THR A 793 38.12 -39.36 36.50
CA THR A 793 39.38 -39.13 35.79
C THR A 793 39.77 -37.65 35.80
N VAL A 794 40.88 -37.29 36.45
CA VAL A 794 41.43 -35.93 36.44
C VAL A 794 42.47 -35.84 35.34
N LYS A 795 42.20 -34.99 34.35
CA LYS A 795 42.99 -34.78 33.13
C LYS A 795 43.93 -33.59 33.31
N ASN A 796 44.83 -33.40 32.34
CA ASN A 796 45.77 -32.29 32.31
C ASN A 796 45.10 -30.92 32.59
N GLY A 797 45.65 -30.17 33.54
CA GLY A 797 45.16 -28.87 33.98
C GLY A 797 43.99 -28.92 34.98
N GLY A 798 43.47 -30.12 35.26
CA GLY A 798 42.42 -30.33 36.24
C GLY A 798 42.92 -30.60 37.64
N ALA A 799 42.07 -30.27 38.62
CA ALA A 799 42.32 -30.66 40.00
C ALA A 799 41.07 -31.20 40.71
N GLN A 800 41.31 -32.23 41.53
CA GLN A 800 40.35 -32.72 42.51
C GLN A 800 40.87 -32.39 43.92
N HIS A 801 40.08 -31.67 44.70
CA HIS A 801 40.36 -31.44 46.12
C HIS A 801 39.41 -32.26 46.98
N VAL A 802 39.91 -33.08 47.88
CA VAL A 802 39.14 -33.92 48.80
C VAL A 802 39.33 -33.38 50.22
N TYR A 803 38.27 -32.80 50.77
CA TYR A 803 38.31 -32.07 52.04
C TYR A 803 37.65 -32.87 53.19
N ASN A 804 37.48 -32.22 54.36
CA ASN A 804 36.96 -32.82 55.59
C ASN A 804 35.66 -33.61 55.37
N GLY A 805 35.70 -34.91 55.65
CA GLY A 805 34.59 -35.85 55.48
C GLY A 805 34.42 -36.43 54.08
N GLY A 806 35.20 -35.94 53.10
CA GLY A 806 35.19 -36.40 51.72
C GLY A 806 35.89 -37.74 51.53
N ASN A 807 35.37 -38.56 50.62
CA ASN A 807 35.93 -39.86 50.24
C ASN A 807 35.97 -40.01 48.71
N ALA A 808 37.16 -40.10 48.11
CA ALA A 808 37.32 -40.39 46.69
C ALA A 808 37.88 -41.79 46.44
N SER A 809 37.27 -42.59 45.57
CA SER A 809 37.74 -43.95 45.27
C SER A 809 37.87 -44.22 43.77
N GLY A 810 38.91 -44.98 43.39
CA GLY A 810 39.18 -45.32 41.98
C GLY A 810 39.51 -44.12 41.10
N THR A 811 39.98 -43.01 41.69
CA THR A 811 40.35 -41.82 40.92
C THR A 811 41.58 -42.11 40.05
N THR A 812 41.54 -41.73 38.78
CA THR A 812 42.71 -41.71 37.89
C THR A 812 43.22 -40.28 37.73
N ILE A 813 44.48 -40.02 38.09
CA ILE A 813 45.15 -38.72 37.96
C ILE A 813 46.16 -38.80 36.82
N GLU A 814 45.84 -38.18 35.68
CA GLU A 814 46.71 -38.16 34.49
C GLU A 814 47.90 -37.19 34.64
N ALA A 815 48.84 -37.26 33.71
CA ALA A 815 49.98 -36.33 33.68
C ALA A 815 49.51 -34.87 33.56
N GLY A 816 50.06 -34.00 34.40
CA GLY A 816 49.67 -32.58 34.48
C GLY A 816 48.37 -32.31 35.26
N ALA A 817 47.78 -33.34 35.88
CA ALA A 817 46.63 -33.24 36.78
C ALA A 817 47.05 -33.27 38.26
N PHE A 818 46.16 -32.81 39.14
CA PHE A 818 46.42 -32.68 40.57
C PHE A 818 45.31 -33.27 41.44
N GLN A 819 45.68 -33.97 42.52
CA GLN A 819 44.77 -34.35 43.61
C GLN A 819 45.30 -33.82 44.94
N ASP A 820 44.48 -33.04 45.65
CA ASP A 820 44.78 -32.49 46.97
C ASP A 820 43.87 -33.13 48.00
N VAL A 821 44.42 -33.67 49.09
CA VAL A 821 43.65 -34.35 50.13
C VAL A 821 43.97 -33.73 51.49
N TYR A 822 42.97 -33.16 52.15
CA TYR A 822 43.10 -32.47 53.44
C TYR A 822 41.91 -32.80 54.35
N HIS A 823 42.14 -33.49 55.47
CA HIS A 823 41.09 -34.09 56.33
C HIS A 823 40.12 -35.07 55.61
N GLY A 824 40.43 -35.45 54.37
CA GLY A 824 39.65 -36.39 53.55
C GLY A 824 40.29 -37.77 53.44
N ALA A 825 39.61 -38.67 52.74
CA ALA A 825 40.11 -40.01 52.44
C ALA A 825 40.12 -40.27 50.93
N VAL A 826 41.16 -40.95 50.43
CA VAL A 826 41.18 -41.47 49.06
C VAL A 826 41.57 -42.95 49.05
N THR A 827 41.03 -43.73 48.12
CA THR A 827 41.33 -45.16 48.01
C THR A 827 41.47 -45.62 46.56
N GLY A 828 42.53 -46.37 46.25
CA GLY A 828 42.74 -46.95 44.92
C GLY A 828 43.05 -45.91 43.84
N THR A 829 43.74 -44.82 44.19
CA THR A 829 44.15 -43.78 43.22
C THR A 829 45.19 -44.32 42.25
N ILE A 830 44.99 -44.16 40.93
CA ILE A 830 46.01 -44.42 39.90
C ILE A 830 46.67 -43.09 39.54
N LEU A 831 47.98 -42.96 39.79
CA LEU A 831 48.66 -41.66 39.82
C LEU A 831 49.80 -41.56 38.78
N SER A 832 49.54 -40.86 37.67
CA SER A 832 50.54 -40.38 36.71
C SER A 832 50.84 -38.88 36.84
N GLY A 833 49.98 -38.12 37.53
CA GLY A 833 50.17 -36.71 37.88
C GLY A 833 50.69 -36.50 39.31
N SER A 834 50.13 -35.53 40.03
CA SER A 834 50.54 -35.17 41.39
C SER A 834 49.44 -35.42 42.41
N GLN A 835 49.80 -36.01 43.56
CA GLN A 835 48.92 -36.18 44.71
C GLN A 835 49.55 -35.54 45.96
N GLN A 836 48.75 -34.80 46.72
CA GLN A 836 49.12 -34.22 48.00
C GLN A 836 48.22 -34.78 49.11
N VAL A 837 48.81 -35.36 50.17
CA VAL A 837 48.09 -35.91 51.33
C VAL A 837 48.56 -35.16 52.58
N LEU A 838 47.70 -34.34 53.15
CA LEU A 838 48.05 -33.39 54.21
C LEU A 838 47.44 -33.76 55.57
N GLU A 839 47.38 -32.82 56.50
CA GLU A 839 46.89 -32.97 57.87
C GLU A 839 45.55 -33.73 57.93
N GLY A 840 45.54 -34.81 58.71
CA GLY A 840 44.40 -35.69 58.95
C GLY A 840 43.80 -36.35 57.70
N ALA A 841 44.50 -36.28 56.56
CA ALA A 841 44.12 -36.97 55.34
C ALA A 841 44.66 -38.40 55.31
N THR A 842 43.95 -39.28 54.61
CA THR A 842 44.34 -40.67 54.40
C THR A 842 44.33 -41.02 52.91
N ALA A 843 45.33 -41.75 52.42
CA ALA A 843 45.32 -42.36 51.09
C ALA A 843 45.65 -43.86 51.18
N ASP A 844 44.72 -44.71 50.77
CA ASP A 844 44.90 -46.17 50.76
C ASP A 844 45.04 -46.69 49.33
N GLN A 845 45.91 -47.68 49.11
CA GLN A 845 46.07 -48.36 47.83
C GLN A 845 46.38 -47.41 46.64
N THR A 846 47.12 -46.32 46.88
CA THR A 846 47.60 -45.47 45.78
C THR A 846 48.62 -46.23 44.93
N VAL A 847 48.42 -46.28 43.61
CA VAL A 847 49.36 -46.85 42.64
C VAL A 847 50.05 -45.70 41.89
N ILE A 848 51.30 -45.42 42.24
CA ILE A 848 52.13 -44.40 41.60
C ILE A 848 52.77 -44.97 40.35
N GLN A 849 52.47 -44.38 39.20
CA GLN A 849 52.98 -44.77 37.88
C GLN A 849 54.18 -43.90 37.50
N SER A 850 54.80 -44.19 36.35
CA SER A 850 55.93 -43.41 35.82
C SER A 850 55.56 -41.93 35.64
N GLY A 851 56.34 -41.03 36.24
CA GLY A 851 56.09 -39.58 36.24
C GLY A 851 55.12 -39.11 37.32
N GLY A 852 54.42 -40.04 37.98
CA GLY A 852 53.56 -39.76 39.12
C GLY A 852 54.36 -39.42 40.37
N ASN A 853 53.84 -38.49 41.18
CA ASN A 853 54.45 -38.07 42.43
C ASN A 853 53.40 -37.90 43.54
N ALA A 854 53.60 -38.57 44.68
CA ALA A 854 52.80 -38.41 45.88
C ALA A 854 53.62 -37.74 46.98
N TYR A 855 53.13 -36.62 47.51
CA TYR A 855 53.68 -35.94 48.67
C TYR A 855 52.75 -36.13 49.88
N VAL A 856 53.27 -36.69 50.96
CA VAL A 856 52.58 -36.88 52.23
C VAL A 856 53.17 -35.91 53.24
N GLY A 857 52.41 -34.87 53.56
CA GLY A 857 52.80 -33.82 54.50
C GLY A 857 52.50 -34.18 55.96
N ASN A 858 52.91 -33.30 56.87
CA ASN A 858 52.71 -33.46 58.31
C ASN A 858 51.25 -33.79 58.67
N GLY A 859 51.04 -34.86 59.45
CA GLY A 859 49.72 -35.32 59.87
C GLY A 859 48.96 -36.13 58.82
N GLY A 860 49.51 -36.31 57.62
CA GLY A 860 48.96 -37.18 56.57
C GLY A 860 49.38 -38.64 56.75
N SER A 861 48.56 -39.55 56.24
CA SER A 861 48.79 -40.99 56.31
C SER A 861 48.54 -41.68 54.97
N VAL A 862 49.44 -42.57 54.58
CA VAL A 862 49.25 -43.44 53.41
C VAL A 862 49.40 -44.92 53.78
N SER A 863 48.61 -45.78 53.15
CA SER A 863 48.65 -47.23 53.35
C SER A 863 48.59 -48.00 52.04
N ALA A 864 49.24 -49.16 51.99
CA ALA A 864 49.24 -50.06 50.83
C ALA A 864 49.64 -49.39 49.50
N THR A 865 50.45 -48.33 49.55
CA THR A 865 50.90 -47.60 48.37
C THR A 865 51.84 -48.45 47.53
N THR A 866 51.60 -48.56 46.22
CA THR A 866 52.52 -49.20 45.28
C THR A 866 53.27 -48.13 44.48
N VAL A 867 54.60 -48.13 44.52
CA VAL A 867 55.47 -47.19 43.81
C VAL A 867 56.18 -47.91 42.67
N ASN A 868 55.64 -47.82 41.46
CA ASN A 868 56.22 -48.46 40.27
C ASN A 868 57.45 -47.70 39.76
N ALA A 869 58.19 -48.32 38.83
CA ALA A 869 59.30 -47.69 38.13
C ALA A 869 58.98 -46.29 37.59
N GLY A 870 59.82 -45.31 37.97
CA GLY A 870 59.66 -43.90 37.60
C GLY A 870 58.63 -43.12 38.42
N GLY A 871 57.98 -43.74 39.41
CA GLY A 871 57.10 -43.08 40.39
C GLY A 871 57.87 -42.61 41.62
N LEU A 872 57.34 -41.59 42.29
CA LEU A 872 57.93 -40.94 43.46
C LEU A 872 56.95 -40.89 44.65
N LEU A 873 57.37 -41.35 45.82
CA LEU A 873 56.70 -41.13 47.10
C LEU A 873 57.58 -40.30 48.04
N TYR A 874 57.05 -39.21 48.60
CA TYR A 874 57.73 -38.40 49.61
C TYR A 874 56.89 -38.36 50.89
N VAL A 875 57.44 -38.82 52.01
CA VAL A 875 56.79 -38.87 53.33
C VAL A 875 57.52 -37.92 54.27
N ASP A 876 56.94 -36.75 54.51
CA ASP A 876 57.55 -35.68 55.30
C ASP A 876 57.52 -35.97 56.81
N THR A 877 58.23 -35.14 57.57
CA THR A 877 58.26 -35.20 59.04
C THR A 877 56.85 -35.09 59.62
N GLY A 878 56.48 -36.02 60.51
CA GLY A 878 55.14 -36.09 61.10
C GLY A 878 54.09 -36.79 60.22
N ALA A 879 54.45 -37.24 59.01
CA ALA A 879 53.62 -38.08 58.16
C ALA A 879 53.87 -39.57 58.43
N THR A 880 52.93 -40.43 58.00
CA THR A 880 53.02 -41.89 58.15
C THR A 880 52.78 -42.62 56.83
N ALA A 881 53.54 -43.68 56.59
CA ALA A 881 53.33 -44.64 55.50
C ALA A 881 53.33 -46.07 56.04
N SER A 882 52.42 -46.92 55.59
CA SER A 882 52.34 -48.32 56.04
C SER A 882 52.06 -49.28 54.89
N GLY A 883 52.73 -50.43 54.86
CA GLY A 883 52.51 -51.44 53.83
C GLY A 883 52.89 -50.97 52.41
N THR A 884 53.79 -49.99 52.28
CA THR A 884 54.24 -49.51 50.97
C THR A 884 54.95 -50.62 50.21
N THR A 885 54.61 -50.85 48.95
CA THR A 885 55.36 -51.71 48.02
C THR A 885 56.12 -50.85 47.02
N ILE A 886 57.44 -50.94 46.98
CA ILE A 886 58.28 -50.21 46.02
C ILE A 886 58.77 -51.22 44.97
N ASP A 887 58.35 -51.01 43.72
CA ASP A 887 58.59 -51.91 42.58
C ASP A 887 59.32 -51.17 41.45
N GLY A 888 60.54 -50.74 41.74
CA GLY A 888 61.42 -49.99 40.83
C GLY A 888 61.35 -48.47 40.94
N GLY A 889 60.47 -47.94 41.79
CA GLY A 889 60.32 -46.50 42.06
C GLY A 889 61.25 -45.95 43.14
N PHE A 890 60.97 -44.73 43.59
CA PHE A 890 61.72 -44.05 44.66
C PHE A 890 60.81 -43.61 45.80
N ALA A 891 61.20 -43.88 47.05
CA ALA A 891 60.53 -43.37 48.23
C ALA A 891 61.50 -42.65 49.17
N TRP A 892 61.13 -41.45 49.64
CA TRP A 892 61.86 -40.70 50.66
C TRP A 892 61.03 -40.60 51.93
N VAL A 893 61.58 -40.98 53.08
CA VAL A 893 60.87 -41.05 54.37
C VAL A 893 61.59 -40.22 55.43
N ALA A 894 61.12 -38.99 55.63
CA ALA A 894 61.45 -38.15 56.77
C ALA A 894 60.49 -38.35 57.96
N GLY A 895 59.28 -38.87 57.70
CA GLY A 895 58.29 -39.25 58.71
C GLY A 895 58.50 -40.66 59.27
N THR A 896 57.42 -41.43 59.36
CA THR A 896 57.44 -42.83 59.80
C THR A 896 56.96 -43.77 58.68
N ALA A 897 57.70 -44.83 58.38
CA ALA A 897 57.28 -45.93 57.52
C ALA A 897 57.19 -47.26 58.30
N SER A 898 56.29 -48.16 57.90
CA SER A 898 56.17 -49.48 58.50
C SER A 898 55.78 -50.54 57.48
N ASN A 899 56.29 -51.76 57.65
CA ASN A 899 55.97 -52.91 56.79
C ASN A 899 56.19 -52.62 55.29
N THR A 900 57.21 -51.83 54.94
CA THR A 900 57.53 -51.53 53.54
C THR A 900 58.09 -52.79 52.87
N THR A 901 57.58 -53.15 51.70
CA THR A 901 58.15 -54.18 50.83
C THR A 901 58.93 -53.49 49.70
N LEU A 902 60.22 -53.75 49.58
CA LEU A 902 61.07 -53.21 48.52
C LEU A 902 61.50 -54.34 47.57
N ASN A 903 60.87 -54.42 46.41
CA ASN A 903 61.17 -55.42 45.36
C ASN A 903 62.28 -54.92 44.41
N GLY A 904 62.42 -53.60 44.28
CA GLY A 904 63.42 -52.93 43.45
C GLY A 904 63.28 -51.41 43.55
N GLY A 905 64.27 -50.65 43.07
CA GLY A 905 64.30 -49.19 43.26
C GLY A 905 65.01 -48.80 44.56
N GLU A 906 64.58 -47.69 45.18
CA GLU A 906 65.27 -47.11 46.33
C GLU A 906 64.32 -46.55 47.40
N LEU A 907 64.66 -46.81 48.67
CA LEU A 907 64.01 -46.29 49.87
C LEU A 907 65.03 -45.51 50.72
N ASP A 908 64.89 -44.19 50.78
CA ASP A 908 65.71 -43.31 51.62
C ASP A 908 64.98 -42.98 52.93
N VAL A 909 65.62 -43.20 54.08
CA VAL A 909 65.03 -43.00 55.42
C VAL A 909 65.87 -41.99 56.22
N THR A 910 65.33 -40.79 56.44
CA THR A 910 65.88 -39.80 57.39
C THR A 910 65.08 -39.74 58.70
N GLY A 911 63.87 -40.34 58.72
CA GLY A 911 62.98 -40.41 59.88
C GLY A 911 63.03 -41.77 60.58
N SER A 912 61.91 -42.48 60.60
CA SER A 912 61.87 -43.85 61.13
C SER A 912 61.22 -44.81 60.13
N ALA A 913 61.77 -46.01 60.00
CA ALA A 913 61.14 -47.11 59.29
C ALA A 913 61.18 -48.38 60.14
N SER A 914 60.27 -49.34 59.91
CA SER A 914 60.19 -50.57 60.70
C SER A 914 59.60 -51.72 59.90
N GLY A 915 60.09 -52.94 60.17
CA GLY A 915 59.60 -54.14 59.50
C GLY A 915 59.73 -54.10 57.98
N THR A 916 60.79 -53.46 57.45
CA THR A 916 61.04 -53.45 56.00
C THR A 916 61.33 -54.87 55.52
N HIS A 917 60.59 -55.34 54.52
CA HIS A 917 60.82 -56.57 53.77
C HIS A 917 61.60 -56.25 52.50
N LEU A 918 62.87 -56.62 52.48
CA LEU A 918 63.86 -56.22 51.49
C LEU A 918 64.09 -57.37 50.50
N ALA A 919 63.29 -57.41 49.44
CA ALA A 919 63.32 -58.44 48.39
C ALA A 919 64.19 -58.04 47.17
N GLY A 920 64.63 -56.78 47.09
CA GLY A 920 65.53 -56.24 46.08
C GLY A 920 65.82 -54.76 46.31
N GLY A 921 66.51 -54.09 45.39
CA GLY A 921 66.78 -52.64 45.48
C GLY A 921 67.75 -52.24 46.62
N VAL A 922 67.67 -50.95 47.01
CA VAL A 922 68.50 -50.36 48.07
C VAL A 922 67.63 -49.64 49.09
N GLU A 923 67.70 -50.04 50.35
CA GLU A 923 67.26 -49.21 51.48
C GLU A 923 68.45 -48.44 52.02
N ARG A 924 68.32 -47.13 52.24
CA ARG A 924 69.37 -46.25 52.74
C ARG A 924 68.86 -45.47 53.95
N VAL A 925 69.40 -45.77 55.12
CA VAL A 925 69.14 -45.04 56.35
C VAL A 925 70.19 -43.93 56.49
N LEU A 926 69.75 -42.69 56.26
CA LEU A 926 70.59 -41.50 56.31
C LEU A 926 70.84 -41.04 57.76
N ALA A 927 71.77 -40.10 57.94
CA ALA A 927 72.10 -39.55 59.24
C ALA A 927 70.86 -38.96 59.96
N GLY A 928 70.53 -39.52 61.14
CA GLY A 928 69.36 -39.15 61.94
C GLY A 928 68.16 -40.10 61.77
N GLY A 929 68.19 -40.97 60.75
CA GLY A 929 67.19 -42.00 60.51
C GLY A 929 67.35 -43.24 61.41
N VAL A 930 66.25 -43.97 61.61
CA VAL A 930 66.24 -45.25 62.37
C VAL A 930 65.37 -46.29 61.67
N GLN A 931 65.95 -47.45 61.39
CA GLN A 931 65.28 -48.67 60.95
C GLN A 931 65.11 -49.65 62.12
N ASN A 932 63.88 -50.11 62.38
CA ASN A 932 63.57 -51.06 63.44
C ASN A 932 63.07 -52.39 62.87
N GLY A 933 63.99 -53.34 62.70
CA GLY A 933 63.77 -54.65 62.12
C GLY A 933 63.76 -54.65 60.59
N VAL A 934 64.51 -55.57 59.99
CA VAL A 934 64.59 -55.77 58.53
C VAL A 934 64.50 -57.26 58.25
N ASP A 935 63.72 -57.63 57.25
CA ASP A 935 63.57 -58.99 56.77
C ASP A 935 64.12 -59.07 55.34
N PHE A 936 65.19 -59.81 55.13
CA PHE A 936 65.79 -59.99 53.80
C PHE A 936 65.09 -61.15 53.08
N ALA A 937 64.71 -60.97 51.81
CA ALA A 937 63.85 -61.95 51.13
C ALA A 937 64.14 -62.15 49.64
N GLY A 938 65.24 -61.59 49.14
CA GLY A 938 65.62 -61.66 47.73
C GLY A 938 67.07 -62.06 47.51
N SER A 939 67.45 -62.30 46.25
CA SER A 939 68.85 -62.59 45.91
C SER A 939 69.61 -61.28 45.70
N ALA A 940 70.30 -60.80 46.74
CA ALA A 940 71.19 -59.62 46.76
C ALA A 940 70.53 -58.26 47.05
N ALA A 941 69.85 -58.16 48.18
CA ALA A 941 69.33 -56.88 48.64
C ALA A 941 70.35 -56.11 49.51
N THR A 942 70.35 -54.78 49.43
CA THR A 942 71.32 -53.93 50.14
C THR A 942 70.64 -52.96 51.10
N LEU A 943 71.04 -53.01 52.36
CA LEU A 943 70.72 -52.00 53.37
C LEU A 943 71.97 -51.13 53.62
N LYS A 944 71.87 -49.83 53.41
CA LYS A 944 72.94 -48.86 53.68
C LYS A 944 72.64 -48.05 54.92
N LEU A 945 73.62 -47.87 55.80
CA LEU A 945 73.49 -47.11 57.05
C LEU A 945 74.56 -46.04 57.12
N GLU A 946 74.18 -44.75 57.15
CA GLU A 946 75.11 -43.64 57.37
C GLU A 946 75.55 -43.51 58.85
N ASN A 947 74.80 -44.12 59.76
CA ASN A 947 75.14 -44.23 61.18
C ASN A 947 74.82 -45.64 61.67
N ALA A 948 75.77 -46.30 62.35
CA ALA A 948 75.63 -47.65 62.88
C ALA A 948 74.46 -47.81 63.88
N ASP A 949 74.11 -46.76 64.64
CA ASP A 949 72.93 -46.76 65.53
C ASP A 949 71.58 -46.67 64.79
N GLY A 950 71.62 -46.41 63.48
CA GLY A 950 70.43 -46.30 62.63
C GLY A 950 69.70 -47.62 62.40
N LEU A 951 70.23 -48.77 62.85
CA LEU A 951 69.55 -50.05 62.78
C LEU A 951 69.33 -50.62 64.19
N SER A 952 68.07 -50.96 64.48
CA SER A 952 67.60 -51.57 65.71
C SER A 952 66.64 -52.73 65.41
N GLY A 953 66.21 -53.48 66.42
CA GLY A 953 65.33 -54.64 66.21
C GLY A 953 66.07 -55.86 65.66
N THR A 954 65.33 -56.76 65.00
CA THR A 954 65.86 -58.04 64.49
C THR A 954 66.04 -58.00 62.98
N VAL A 955 67.23 -58.36 62.51
CA VAL A 955 67.53 -58.71 61.12
C VAL A 955 67.15 -60.17 60.91
N SER A 956 66.24 -60.45 59.98
CA SER A 956 65.74 -61.80 59.72
C SER A 956 66.08 -62.23 58.29
N ASN A 957 66.21 -63.55 58.09
CA ASN A 957 66.36 -64.18 56.76
C ASN A 957 67.53 -63.62 55.92
N PHE A 958 68.60 -63.17 56.57
CA PHE A 958 69.81 -62.70 55.90
C PHE A 958 70.52 -63.86 55.19
N GLU A 959 70.66 -63.80 53.86
CA GLU A 959 71.19 -64.89 53.02
C GLU A 959 72.45 -64.49 52.24
N VAL A 960 73.07 -65.47 51.57
CA VAL A 960 74.28 -65.25 50.77
C VAL A 960 73.95 -64.38 49.56
N GLY A 961 74.57 -63.21 49.48
CA GLY A 961 74.32 -62.20 48.44
C GLY A 961 73.79 -60.89 49.02
N ASP A 962 73.15 -60.94 50.19
CA ASP A 962 72.66 -59.76 50.89
C ASP A 962 73.81 -58.97 51.54
N MET A 963 73.59 -57.67 51.69
CA MET A 963 74.58 -56.75 52.23
C MET A 963 73.97 -55.74 53.19
N ILE A 964 74.59 -55.58 54.35
CA ILE A 964 74.43 -54.39 55.20
C ILE A 964 75.72 -53.57 55.06
N ASP A 965 75.61 -52.36 54.53
CA ASP A 965 76.72 -51.45 54.23
C ASP A 965 76.72 -50.29 55.22
N LEU A 966 77.70 -50.25 56.12
CA LEU A 966 77.90 -49.18 57.10
C LEU A 966 78.75 -48.07 56.48
N LEU A 967 78.09 -47.10 55.85
CA LEU A 967 78.74 -45.96 55.20
C LEU A 967 79.55 -45.14 56.22
N ASN A 968 80.78 -44.78 55.87
CA ASN A 968 81.67 -43.94 56.69
C ASN A 968 81.98 -44.50 58.11
N THR A 969 81.68 -45.77 58.37
CA THR A 969 81.90 -46.42 59.66
C THR A 969 83.02 -47.46 59.53
N SER A 970 84.02 -47.38 60.41
CA SER A 970 85.11 -48.37 60.45
C SER A 970 84.90 -49.33 61.63
N VAL A 971 84.96 -50.63 61.36
CA VAL A 971 84.86 -51.69 62.39
C VAL A 971 86.25 -52.16 62.80
N SER A 972 86.58 -52.04 64.09
CA SER A 972 87.88 -52.45 64.65
C SER A 972 87.91 -53.91 65.13
N SER A 973 86.76 -54.43 65.57
CA SER A 973 86.55 -55.83 65.94
C SER A 973 85.06 -56.17 65.95
N PHE A 974 84.73 -57.46 65.83
CA PHE A 974 83.36 -57.95 65.92
C PHE A 974 83.28 -59.34 66.56
N THR A 975 82.10 -59.69 67.09
CA THR A 975 81.75 -61.03 67.55
C THR A 975 80.34 -61.40 67.11
N PHE A 976 80.14 -62.62 66.62
CA PHE A 976 78.82 -63.15 66.27
C PHE A 976 78.60 -64.49 66.98
N ASP A 977 77.56 -64.58 67.81
CA ASP A 977 77.26 -65.80 68.60
C ASP A 977 76.22 -66.71 67.93
N GLY A 978 75.83 -66.41 66.69
CA GLY A 978 74.75 -67.07 65.97
C GLY A 978 73.38 -66.41 66.15
N SER A 979 73.26 -65.44 67.04
CA SER A 979 72.03 -64.66 67.28
C SER A 979 72.25 -63.16 67.41
N THR A 980 73.43 -62.73 67.88
CA THR A 980 73.77 -61.31 68.07
C THR A 980 75.13 -61.03 67.44
N LEU A 981 75.18 -60.03 66.56
CA LEU A 981 76.42 -59.44 66.04
C LEU A 981 76.76 -58.21 66.87
N THR A 982 77.89 -58.23 67.57
CA THR A 982 78.42 -57.06 68.29
C THR A 982 79.61 -56.49 67.53
N LEU A 983 79.55 -55.20 67.18
CA LEU A 983 80.61 -54.47 66.48
C LEU A 983 81.24 -53.43 67.41
N VAL A 984 82.57 -53.30 67.38
CA VAL A 984 83.29 -52.15 67.98
C VAL A 984 83.74 -51.24 66.85
N THR A 985 83.07 -50.10 66.71
CA THR A 985 83.29 -49.11 65.65
C THR A 985 84.08 -47.91 66.16
N ASN A 986 84.41 -46.98 65.26
CA ASN A 986 84.92 -45.65 65.59
C ASN A 986 83.90 -44.76 66.34
N ALA A 987 82.62 -45.14 66.38
CA ALA A 987 81.55 -44.39 67.06
C ALA A 987 81.09 -45.02 68.38
N GLY A 988 81.42 -46.29 68.64
CA GLY A 988 81.00 -46.98 69.86
C GLY A 988 80.91 -48.50 69.70
N THR A 989 80.24 -49.16 70.64
CA THR A 989 79.89 -50.58 70.52
C THR A 989 78.42 -50.70 70.15
N HIS A 990 78.11 -51.43 69.08
CA HIS A 990 76.75 -51.60 68.56
C HIS A 990 76.41 -53.09 68.50
N ALA A 991 75.15 -53.45 68.72
CA ALA A 991 74.69 -54.84 68.72
C ALA A 991 73.45 -55.00 67.84
N TYR A 992 73.51 -55.92 66.89
CA TYR A 992 72.41 -56.25 65.97
C TYR A 992 71.93 -57.68 66.25
N GLN A 993 70.62 -57.84 66.36
CA GLN A 993 70.00 -59.16 66.55
C GLN A 993 69.75 -59.80 65.18
N PHE A 994 70.07 -61.08 65.03
CA PHE A 994 69.84 -61.89 63.84
C PHE A 994 68.92 -63.05 64.17
N ALA A 995 67.93 -63.29 63.31
CA ALA A 995 67.06 -64.46 63.36
C ALA A 995 67.16 -65.25 62.05
N GLY A 996 67.21 -66.59 62.15
CA GLY A 996 67.27 -67.49 60.99
C GLY A 996 68.67 -67.82 60.46
N VAL A 997 69.73 -67.18 60.96
CA VAL A 997 71.13 -67.54 60.62
C VAL A 997 71.56 -68.78 61.41
N GLN A 998 72.04 -69.83 60.72
CA GLN A 998 72.46 -71.06 61.40
C GLN A 998 73.71 -70.81 62.28
N SER A 999 73.72 -71.40 63.48
CA SER A 999 74.87 -71.34 64.38
C SER A 999 76.12 -71.92 63.72
N GLY A 1000 77.21 -71.15 63.68
CA GLY A 1000 78.46 -71.51 63.00
C GLY A 1000 78.63 -70.94 61.58
N THR A 1001 77.66 -70.17 61.07
CA THR A 1001 77.79 -69.44 59.80
C THR A 1001 78.73 -68.23 59.99
N GLU A 1002 79.74 -68.07 59.11
CA GLU A 1002 80.69 -66.95 59.17
C GLU A 1002 80.15 -65.70 58.44
N LEU A 1003 80.05 -64.59 59.18
CA LEU A 1003 79.84 -63.26 58.64
C LEU A 1003 81.16 -62.67 58.14
N ASN A 1004 81.16 -62.11 56.93
CA ASN A 1004 82.23 -61.28 56.40
C ASN A 1004 81.95 -59.82 56.75
N VAL A 1005 82.80 -59.22 57.59
CA VAL A 1005 82.78 -57.81 57.98
C VAL A 1005 84.08 -57.18 57.50
N ALA A 1006 84.02 -56.42 56.40
CA ALA A 1006 85.21 -55.92 55.72
C ALA A 1006 85.04 -54.45 55.27
N ASP A 1007 86.16 -53.73 55.18
CA ASP A 1007 86.21 -52.42 54.51
C ASP A 1007 85.62 -52.55 53.10
N ASP A 1008 84.66 -51.68 52.79
CA ASP A 1008 83.91 -51.70 51.53
C ASP A 1008 84.69 -51.06 50.36
N GLY A 1009 85.87 -50.48 50.61
CA GLY A 1009 86.69 -49.76 49.64
C GLY A 1009 86.18 -48.36 49.28
N HIS A 1010 85.10 -47.91 49.92
CA HIS A 1010 84.40 -46.64 49.66
C HIS A 1010 84.27 -45.78 50.92
N GLY A 1011 84.99 -46.14 51.99
CA GLY A 1011 85.08 -45.37 53.24
C GLY A 1011 84.23 -45.92 54.38
N GLY A 1012 83.56 -47.06 54.20
CA GLY A 1012 82.71 -47.73 55.18
C GLY A 1012 83.06 -49.19 55.43
N THR A 1013 82.12 -49.95 55.98
CA THR A 1013 82.28 -51.39 56.26
C THR A 1013 81.05 -52.15 55.76
N ALA A 1014 81.26 -53.13 54.88
CA ALA A 1014 80.21 -54.04 54.42
C ALA A 1014 80.15 -55.32 55.27
N ILE A 1015 78.92 -55.74 55.59
CA ILE A 1015 78.58 -56.97 56.29
C ILE A 1015 77.82 -57.87 55.32
N SER A 1016 78.29 -59.09 55.12
CA SER A 1016 77.70 -60.09 54.22
C SER A 1016 77.93 -61.50 54.76
N LEU A 1017 77.23 -62.50 54.23
CA LEU A 1017 77.56 -63.90 54.51
C LEU A 1017 78.69 -64.37 53.59
N SER A 1018 79.62 -65.15 54.14
CA SER A 1018 80.69 -65.76 53.35
C SER A 1018 80.13 -66.85 52.42
N LEU A 1019 80.58 -66.86 51.15
CA LEU A 1019 80.36 -68.01 50.26
C LEU A 1019 81.23 -69.17 50.77
N LEU A 1020 80.70 -70.03 51.65
CA LEU A 1020 81.39 -71.28 51.92
C LEU A 1020 81.24 -72.20 50.70
N VAL A 1021 82.31 -72.30 49.92
CA VAL A 1021 82.52 -73.38 48.96
C VAL A 1021 82.46 -74.70 49.74
N GLN A 1022 81.38 -75.46 49.61
CA GLN A 1022 81.38 -76.86 50.02
C GLN A 1022 82.44 -77.62 49.20
N GLN A 1023 83.53 -78.07 49.83
CA GLN A 1023 84.39 -79.13 49.30
C GLN A 1023 84.67 -80.23 50.35
N SER A 1024 83.88 -81.31 50.19
CA SER A 1024 84.26 -82.74 50.07
C SER A 1024 85.18 -83.46 51.07
N ALA A 1025 84.67 -84.59 51.62
CA ALA A 1025 85.18 -85.97 51.43
C ALA A 1025 84.25 -86.97 52.18
N SER A 1026 83.87 -88.17 51.71
CA SER A 1026 84.26 -89.01 50.56
C SER A 1026 83.34 -90.24 50.44
N LEU A 1027 82.81 -90.51 49.21
CA LEU A 1027 82.62 -91.79 48.46
C LEU A 1027 81.87 -92.99 49.12
N VAL A 1028 81.01 -93.82 48.50
CA VAL A 1028 80.85 -94.37 47.12
C VAL A 1028 79.37 -94.94 46.97
N PRO A 1029 78.92 -95.62 45.87
CA PRO A 1029 77.97 -95.13 44.84
C PRO A 1029 76.67 -95.99 44.69
N ASP A 1030 76.00 -95.85 43.52
CA ASP A 1030 75.07 -96.78 42.84
C ASP A 1030 73.57 -96.41 42.97
N ALA A 1031 72.70 -96.34 41.96
CA ALA A 1031 72.71 -96.53 40.49
C ALA A 1031 71.56 -95.64 39.94
N GLY A 1032 71.66 -94.96 38.80
CA GLY A 1032 71.29 -95.51 37.50
C GLY A 1032 70.36 -94.56 36.69
N THR A 1033 70.72 -94.36 35.41
CA THR A 1033 69.91 -93.99 34.22
C THR A 1033 69.17 -92.64 34.19
N GLU A 1034 69.67 -91.64 33.43
CA GLU A 1034 69.42 -91.37 31.99
C GLU A 1034 68.09 -90.64 31.71
N SER A 1035 68.16 -89.33 31.39
CA SER A 1035 67.59 -88.79 30.14
C SER A 1035 67.82 -87.27 30.01
N SER A 1036 68.71 -86.92 29.07
CA SER A 1036 68.73 -85.77 28.15
C SER A 1036 67.81 -84.56 28.38
N PHE A 1037 68.40 -83.36 28.36
CA PHE A 1037 67.79 -82.19 27.73
C PHE A 1037 68.67 -81.69 26.59
N VAL A 1038 68.16 -81.87 25.36
CA VAL A 1038 68.57 -81.18 24.14
C VAL A 1038 67.47 -80.16 23.81
N ALA A 1039 67.91 -79.02 23.27
CA ALA A 1039 67.14 -77.86 22.90
C ALA A 1039 65.99 -78.09 21.88
N GLN A 1040 64.97 -77.23 21.95
CA GLN A 1040 64.17 -76.73 20.83
C GLN A 1040 63.97 -75.23 21.10
N ASP A 1041 64.64 -74.33 20.39
CA ASP A 1041 64.51 -73.93 18.97
C ASP A 1041 63.20 -73.20 18.63
N THR A 1042 63.46 -71.98 18.18
CA THR A 1042 62.68 -70.98 17.47
C THR A 1042 61.93 -71.50 16.23
N ASN A 1043 60.81 -70.85 15.89
CA ASN A 1043 60.65 -70.05 14.65
C ASN A 1043 59.17 -69.91 14.20
N GLN A 1044 58.78 -68.64 14.05
CA GLN A 1044 58.21 -68.02 12.83
C GLN A 1044 56.94 -68.61 12.18
N GLN A 1045 55.95 -67.76 11.89
CA GLN A 1045 55.91 -67.00 10.62
C GLN A 1045 54.76 -65.98 10.53
N GLN A 1046 55.05 -64.93 9.76
CA GLN A 1046 54.22 -63.83 9.26
C GLN A 1046 53.00 -64.25 8.44
N THR A 1047 52.06 -63.29 8.30
CA THR A 1047 51.27 -62.84 7.11
C THR A 1047 49.81 -62.55 7.52
N THR A 1048 49.06 -61.52 7.11
CA THR A 1048 49.22 -60.32 6.27
C THR A 1048 48.00 -59.39 6.50
N LEU A 1049 48.18 -58.10 6.21
CA LEU A 1049 47.25 -56.96 6.07
C LEU A 1049 45.77 -57.24 5.73
N VAL A 1050 44.87 -56.40 6.29
CA VAL A 1050 43.76 -55.76 5.54
C VAL A 1050 43.65 -54.28 5.95
N SER A 1051 43.24 -53.46 4.98
CA SER A 1051 43.35 -52.02 4.78
C SER A 1051 42.42 -51.10 5.59
N HIS A 1052 42.81 -49.81 5.56
CA HIS A 1052 42.10 -48.58 5.98
C HIS A 1052 40.57 -48.58 5.87
N GLY A 1053 39.97 -47.99 6.90
CA GLY A 1053 38.60 -47.49 7.02
C GLY A 1053 38.45 -46.85 8.39
#